data_AF-A0A316VCB3-F1
#
_entry.id   AF-A0A316VCB3-F1
#
_cell.length_a   1.000
_cell.length_b   1.000
_cell.length_c   1.000
_cell.angle_alpha   90.00
_cell.angle_beta   90.00
_cell.angle_gamma   90.00
#
_symmetry.space_group_name_H-M   'P 1'
#
loop_
_entity.id
_entity.type
_entity.pdbx_description
1 polymer ?
#
loop_
_entity_poly.entity_id
_entity_poly.type
_entity_poly.pdbx_seq_one_letter_code
_entity_poly.pdbx_strand_id
1 'polypeptide(L)'
;MSAYPVLKSSSMILLITTSIVLQLFGVTLALNYRPAPLDYSSPKKTAQALTSRADDVSYALISYSYNFALNPNRGWHGSVGHRLEQTAQHYDKKAAQVGKLAKQLETNTVAGKAPSPRARTRSQTRKMAAPYNQKQYWQSFNGLQKLKPRKMVMIKTILLSGLIIKACWAAALKEQSQNTIHIPSADQSHPLLNDWFGYSIEPTAMGPYVESKIAFNILESIEKIIGQSAPIRVGGTTADEFRFAKSVNNTSDLQTLPASAESMNNPVQLITPEWYNTWKDYFPQSTYFIYTLNFANTTNNWEIAKNETDLVLEALKSKLHRFELGNEIDHYITEGWRKQGWDVARYVPQYRNLTADLEGRKSFKQANPMPLFQAGVIADPPLVPDQQDEVDDFSIYNLTTKGHLTNSNHSISSYAVHLYPQSNCDPEQAAQRAGAPLVFGETNSVSCSGKSGISDTFGATLWTYDYAMMSASLNIPQIFFHLGDQSEYSAFTPLPYEYKGEQLQAGIRANLYGHLFAAYTLQGLNGHGTVKALTDANSSDLSGYAIYDGNKSLKKVALLDMGVWNSTEGTANPSTLSSADSHSSSPGNRPSKQFNIQTSWKQNSIVNLLRLQAPGTNAKSLVNVSGQTFDTKTGTLGAAPKAEKIKVNRDGTVSVTLKQAEAVLLSV
;
A
#
# COMPACT_ATOMS: atom_id res chain seq x y z
N MET A 1 -2.60 -16.77 -39.79
CA MET A 1 -4.06 -16.54 -39.61
C MET A 1 -4.62 -17.68 -38.78
N SER A 2 -5.04 -17.42 -37.53
CA SER A 2 -5.97 -18.27 -36.79
C SER A 2 -6.52 -17.45 -35.63
N ALA A 3 -7.85 -17.28 -35.59
CA ALA A 3 -8.52 -16.46 -34.60
C ALA A 3 -9.42 -17.33 -33.71
N TYR A 4 -9.03 -17.49 -32.45
CA TYR A 4 -9.87 -17.99 -31.36
C TYR A 4 -9.48 -17.18 -30.12
N PRO A 5 -10.33 -16.24 -29.65
CA PRO A 5 -11.17 -16.58 -28.52
C PRO A 5 -12.52 -15.82 -28.49
N VAL A 6 -13.60 -16.43 -28.98
CA VAL A 6 -15.00 -15.91 -28.82
C VAL A 6 -15.92 -16.93 -28.11
N LEU A 7 -15.41 -18.12 -27.78
CA LEU A 7 -16.24 -19.25 -27.30
C LEU A 7 -16.34 -19.42 -25.77
N LYS A 8 -15.56 -18.70 -24.95
CA LYS A 8 -15.64 -18.84 -23.48
C LYS A 8 -16.82 -18.08 -22.85
N SER A 9 -17.16 -16.90 -23.36
CA SER A 9 -18.31 -16.11 -22.89
C SER A 9 -19.64 -16.79 -23.23
N SER A 10 -19.80 -17.29 -24.46
CA SER A 10 -21.01 -18.03 -24.89
C SER A 10 -21.30 -19.26 -24.02
N SER A 11 -20.26 -20.02 -23.65
CA SER A 11 -20.40 -21.21 -22.79
C SER A 11 -20.81 -20.85 -21.35
N MET A 12 -20.31 -19.73 -20.82
CA MET A 12 -20.68 -19.25 -19.48
C MET A 12 -22.11 -18.70 -19.45
N ILE A 13 -22.52 -17.97 -20.49
CA ILE A 13 -23.92 -17.52 -20.68
C ILE A 13 -24.86 -18.73 -20.83
N LEU A 14 -24.45 -19.78 -21.55
CA LEU A 14 -25.21 -21.03 -21.68
C LEU A 14 -25.32 -21.78 -20.33
N LEU A 15 -24.24 -21.86 -19.54
CA LEU A 15 -24.25 -22.44 -18.19
C LEU A 15 -25.13 -21.66 -17.21
N ILE A 16 -25.11 -20.32 -17.26
CA ILE A 16 -25.94 -19.45 -16.42
C ILE A 16 -27.42 -19.58 -16.83
N THR A 17 -27.74 -19.52 -18.12
CA THR A 17 -29.13 -19.71 -18.58
C THR A 17 -29.66 -21.12 -18.32
N THR A 18 -28.82 -22.15 -18.47
CA THR A 18 -29.20 -23.54 -18.12
C THR A 18 -29.39 -23.69 -16.61
N SER A 19 -28.53 -23.10 -15.79
CA SER A 19 -28.68 -23.05 -14.33
C SER A 19 -29.95 -22.30 -13.90
N ILE A 20 -30.29 -21.17 -14.52
CA ILE A 20 -31.52 -20.42 -14.22
C ILE A 20 -32.76 -21.21 -14.65
N VAL A 21 -32.73 -21.91 -15.79
CA VAL A 21 -33.83 -22.80 -16.21
C VAL A 21 -33.99 -23.99 -15.27
N LEU A 22 -32.88 -24.59 -14.82
CA LEU A 22 -32.86 -25.66 -13.81
C LEU A 22 -33.30 -25.17 -12.42
N GLN A 23 -32.96 -23.95 -12.03
CA GLN A 23 -33.43 -23.32 -10.79
C GLN A 23 -34.92 -22.99 -10.86
N LEU A 24 -35.45 -22.53 -12.01
CA LEU A 24 -36.89 -22.31 -12.19
C LEU A 24 -37.68 -23.64 -12.19
N PHE A 25 -37.11 -24.72 -12.73
CA PHE A 25 -37.66 -26.08 -12.57
C PHE A 25 -37.55 -26.58 -11.12
N GLY A 26 -36.42 -26.34 -10.45
CA GLY A 26 -36.14 -26.75 -9.08
C GLY A 26 -37.00 -26.04 -8.03
N VAL A 27 -37.23 -24.73 -8.18
CA VAL A 27 -38.18 -23.96 -7.35
C VAL A 27 -39.62 -24.46 -7.52
N THR A 28 -39.95 -25.03 -8.68
CA THR A 28 -41.26 -25.68 -8.90
C THR A 28 -41.38 -27.04 -8.19
N LEU A 29 -40.25 -27.69 -7.86
CA LEU A 29 -40.18 -29.01 -7.22
C LEU A 29 -39.91 -28.96 -5.69
N ALA A 30 -39.18 -27.95 -5.22
CA ALA A 30 -38.70 -27.82 -3.84
C ALA A 30 -39.74 -27.25 -2.84
N LEU A 31 -40.91 -26.80 -3.30
CA LEU A 31 -42.01 -26.29 -2.45
C LEU A 31 -42.72 -27.38 -1.61
N ASN A 32 -42.14 -28.58 -1.50
CA ASN A 32 -42.73 -29.76 -0.86
C ASN A 32 -42.22 -30.06 0.57
N TYR A 33 -41.49 -29.14 1.22
CA TYR A 33 -41.01 -29.32 2.59
C TYR A 33 -41.76 -28.42 3.59
N ARG A 34 -42.11 -28.94 4.77
CA ARG A 34 -42.74 -28.20 5.88
C ARG A 34 -42.11 -28.56 7.23
N PRO A 35 -41.62 -27.58 8.00
CA PRO A 35 -41.51 -27.66 9.45
C PRO A 35 -42.73 -27.03 10.17
N ALA A 36 -42.83 -27.31 11.48
CA ALA A 36 -43.94 -26.97 12.39
C ALA A 36 -44.24 -25.45 12.55
N PRO A 37 -45.41 -25.06 13.09
CA PRO A 37 -45.78 -23.65 13.30
C PRO A 37 -45.06 -23.02 14.51
N LEU A 38 -44.88 -21.69 14.45
CA LEU A 38 -44.28 -20.87 15.52
C LEU A 38 -45.30 -19.91 16.15
N ASP A 39 -45.02 -19.54 17.41
CA ASP A 39 -45.80 -18.60 18.22
C ASP A 39 -45.60 -17.14 17.78
N TYR A 40 -46.70 -16.38 17.68
CA TYR A 40 -46.75 -14.99 17.23
C TYR A 40 -46.88 -13.97 18.38
N SER A 41 -46.51 -14.34 19.60
CA SER A 41 -46.63 -13.51 20.81
C SER A 41 -45.86 -12.17 20.79
N SER A 42 -44.93 -11.91 19.85
CA SER A 42 -44.37 -10.56 19.67
C SER A 42 -43.82 -10.25 18.26
N PRO A 43 -43.73 -8.96 17.85
CA PRO A 43 -43.14 -8.56 16.58
C PRO A 43 -41.66 -8.94 16.44
N LYS A 44 -40.89 -8.90 17.54
CA LYS A 44 -39.45 -9.20 17.53
C LYS A 44 -39.18 -10.69 17.28
N LYS A 45 -40.00 -11.58 17.88
CA LYS A 45 -39.98 -13.02 17.59
C LYS A 45 -40.47 -13.33 16.17
N THR A 46 -41.50 -12.63 15.70
CA THR A 46 -42.01 -12.77 14.32
C THR A 46 -40.93 -12.41 13.29
N ALA A 47 -40.17 -11.33 13.51
CA ALA A 47 -39.05 -10.95 12.64
C ALA A 47 -37.96 -12.03 12.61
N GLN A 48 -37.49 -12.49 13.78
CA GLN A 48 -36.47 -13.55 13.86
C GLN A 48 -36.93 -14.87 13.21
N ALA A 49 -38.20 -15.25 13.37
CA ALA A 49 -38.79 -16.44 12.73
C ALA A 49 -38.98 -16.31 11.21
N LEU A 50 -39.05 -15.09 10.68
CA LEU A 50 -39.08 -14.83 9.24
C LEU A 50 -37.66 -14.84 8.63
N THR A 51 -36.66 -14.31 9.36
CA THR A 51 -35.27 -14.37 8.91
C THR A 51 -34.75 -15.81 8.87
N SER A 52 -34.94 -16.60 9.92
CA SER A 52 -34.46 -18.00 9.93
C SER A 52 -35.10 -18.86 8.83
N ARG A 53 -36.33 -18.54 8.42
CA ARG A 53 -37.01 -19.23 7.31
C ARG A 53 -36.52 -18.82 5.92
N ALA A 54 -35.91 -17.64 5.75
CA ALA A 54 -35.23 -17.29 4.51
C ALA A 54 -33.95 -18.12 4.33
N ASP A 55 -33.26 -18.39 5.43
CA ASP A 55 -32.06 -19.24 5.47
C ASP A 55 -32.42 -20.72 5.27
N ASP A 56 -33.46 -21.24 5.95
CA ASP A 56 -33.96 -22.62 5.77
C ASP A 56 -34.37 -22.92 4.32
N VAL A 57 -35.05 -21.98 3.63
CA VAL A 57 -35.42 -22.14 2.22
C VAL A 57 -34.18 -22.19 1.32
N SER A 58 -33.16 -21.40 1.64
CA SER A 58 -31.89 -21.38 0.90
C SER A 58 -31.12 -22.69 1.09
N TYR A 59 -31.06 -23.22 2.32
CA TYR A 59 -30.42 -24.51 2.61
C TYR A 59 -31.17 -25.69 1.97
N ALA A 60 -32.51 -25.69 2.06
CA ALA A 60 -33.34 -26.72 1.45
C ALA A 60 -33.18 -26.76 -0.08
N LEU A 61 -33.12 -25.60 -0.75
CA LEU A 61 -32.86 -25.52 -2.19
C LEU A 61 -31.50 -26.12 -2.58
N ILE A 62 -30.45 -25.85 -1.80
CA ILE A 62 -29.10 -26.41 -2.04
C ILE A 62 -29.10 -27.94 -1.89
N SER A 63 -29.67 -28.49 -0.82
CA SER A 63 -29.75 -29.94 -0.62
C SER A 63 -30.69 -30.65 -1.62
N TYR A 64 -31.74 -29.98 -2.12
CA TYR A 64 -32.64 -30.54 -3.12
C TYR A 64 -32.01 -30.56 -4.52
N SER A 65 -31.26 -29.52 -4.88
CA SER A 65 -30.45 -29.49 -6.11
C SER A 65 -29.40 -30.60 -6.13
N TYR A 66 -28.77 -30.89 -4.98
CA TYR A 66 -27.79 -31.96 -4.84
C TYR A 66 -28.40 -33.36 -5.02
N ASN A 67 -29.60 -33.61 -4.47
CA ASN A 67 -30.28 -34.91 -4.59
C ASN A 67 -30.96 -35.13 -5.96
N PHE A 68 -31.50 -34.10 -6.60
CA PHE A 68 -32.12 -34.24 -7.93
C PHE A 68 -31.09 -34.60 -9.02
N ALA A 69 -29.84 -34.15 -8.86
CA ALA A 69 -28.72 -34.56 -9.71
C ALA A 69 -28.38 -36.07 -9.61
N LEU A 70 -28.90 -36.78 -8.60
CA LEU A 70 -28.55 -38.18 -8.32
C LEU A 70 -29.64 -39.21 -8.71
N ASN A 71 -30.91 -38.83 -8.95
CA ASN A 71 -31.94 -39.80 -9.43
C ASN A 71 -33.24 -39.16 -10.02
N PRO A 72 -33.50 -39.21 -11.35
CA PRO A 72 -34.60 -38.44 -11.97
C PRO A 72 -36.03 -39.03 -11.96
N ASN A 73 -36.26 -40.31 -11.61
CA ASN A 73 -37.41 -41.08 -12.13
C ASN A 73 -38.53 -41.47 -11.12
N ARG A 74 -39.23 -40.52 -10.45
CA ARG A 74 -40.51 -40.81 -9.74
C ARG A 74 -41.55 -39.68 -9.88
N GLY A 75 -42.79 -40.04 -10.26
CA GLY A 75 -43.91 -39.14 -10.58
C GLY A 75 -44.99 -38.98 -9.48
N TRP A 76 -46.01 -38.16 -9.76
CA TRP A 76 -46.96 -37.61 -8.77
C TRP A 76 -48.45 -37.73 -9.14
N HIS A 77 -49.31 -37.70 -8.11
CA HIS A 77 -50.76 -37.44 -8.14
C HIS A 77 -51.10 -36.43 -7.02
N GLY A 78 -52.22 -35.68 -7.00
CA GLY A 78 -53.29 -35.55 -8.00
C GLY A 78 -54.46 -34.66 -7.53
N SER A 79 -54.84 -34.72 -6.24
CA SER A 79 -56.07 -34.14 -5.66
C SER A 79 -55.95 -32.70 -5.11
N VAL A 80 -54.98 -31.92 -5.60
CA VAL A 80 -54.56 -30.65 -4.96
C VAL A 80 -55.30 -29.41 -5.49
N GLY A 81 -55.82 -29.45 -6.73
CA GLY A 81 -56.34 -28.26 -7.43
C GLY A 81 -57.38 -27.43 -6.65
N HIS A 82 -58.35 -28.08 -6.01
CA HIS A 82 -59.50 -27.38 -5.41
C HIS A 82 -59.17 -26.61 -4.11
N ARG A 83 -58.04 -26.89 -3.45
CA ARG A 83 -57.61 -26.18 -2.22
C ARG A 83 -56.64 -25.02 -2.47
N LEU A 84 -56.06 -24.94 -3.67
CA LEU A 84 -55.22 -23.81 -4.08
C LEU A 84 -56.06 -22.55 -4.35
N GLU A 85 -57.26 -22.72 -4.91
CA GLU A 85 -58.19 -21.63 -5.24
C GLU A 85 -58.65 -20.85 -3.98
N GLN A 86 -58.91 -21.55 -2.88
CA GLN A 86 -59.23 -20.95 -1.58
C GLN A 86 -58.05 -20.18 -0.96
N THR A 87 -56.82 -20.59 -1.26
CA THR A 87 -55.60 -19.95 -0.71
C THR A 87 -55.28 -18.65 -1.46
N ALA A 88 -55.44 -18.60 -2.78
CA ALA A 88 -55.26 -17.37 -3.56
C ALA A 88 -56.22 -16.26 -3.10
N GLN A 89 -57.50 -16.59 -2.89
CA GLN A 89 -58.52 -15.67 -2.37
C GLN A 89 -58.20 -15.10 -0.97
N HIS A 90 -57.35 -15.76 -0.17
CA HIS A 90 -56.90 -15.26 1.13
C HIS A 90 -55.79 -14.20 1.00
N TYR A 91 -54.89 -14.35 0.03
CA TYR A 91 -53.76 -13.41 -0.15
C TYR A 91 -54.17 -12.11 -0.86
N ASP A 92 -55.09 -12.15 -1.82
CA ASP A 92 -55.65 -10.93 -2.45
C ASP A 92 -56.34 -10.02 -1.40
N LYS A 93 -57.02 -10.61 -0.41
CA LYS A 93 -57.60 -9.87 0.71
C LYS A 93 -56.55 -9.16 1.58
N LYS A 94 -55.38 -9.75 1.79
CA LYS A 94 -54.27 -9.10 2.52
C LYS A 94 -53.60 -7.99 1.70
N ALA A 95 -53.40 -8.19 0.39
CA ALA A 95 -52.87 -7.15 -0.49
C ALA A 95 -53.78 -5.89 -0.50
N ALA A 96 -55.10 -6.08 -0.52
CA ALA A 96 -56.07 -4.99 -0.43
C ALA A 96 -56.03 -4.23 0.92
N GLN A 97 -55.66 -4.88 2.02
CA GLN A 97 -55.48 -4.22 3.33
C GLN A 97 -54.18 -3.38 3.37
N VAL A 98 -53.07 -3.89 2.83
CA VAL A 98 -51.80 -3.15 2.75
C VAL A 98 -51.95 -1.89 1.88
N GLY A 99 -52.67 -1.99 0.75
CA GLY A 99 -52.97 -0.84 -0.10
C GLY A 99 -53.83 0.25 0.56
N LYS A 100 -54.68 -0.10 1.55
CA LYS A 100 -55.40 0.90 2.37
C LYS A 100 -54.47 1.59 3.36
N LEU A 101 -53.56 0.85 3.99
CA LEU A 101 -52.65 1.38 5.01
C LEU A 101 -51.66 2.39 4.43
N ALA A 102 -51.09 2.10 3.24
CA ALA A 102 -50.23 3.04 2.51
C ALA A 102 -50.93 4.38 2.21
N LYS A 103 -52.21 4.32 1.84
CA LYS A 103 -53.01 5.51 1.49
C LYS A 103 -53.41 6.37 2.69
N GLN A 104 -53.39 5.82 3.91
CA GLN A 104 -53.55 6.59 5.15
C GLN A 104 -52.25 7.29 5.58
N LEU A 105 -51.09 6.76 5.21
CA LEU A 105 -49.80 7.39 5.49
C LEU A 105 -49.56 8.63 4.60
N GLU A 106 -49.98 8.59 3.33
CA GLU A 106 -49.90 9.75 2.41
C GLU A 106 -50.78 10.94 2.82
N THR A 107 -51.84 10.73 3.60
CA THR A 107 -52.75 11.82 4.03
C THR A 107 -52.31 12.54 5.30
N ASN A 108 -51.34 12.00 6.07
CA ASN A 108 -50.91 12.57 7.35
C ASN A 108 -49.70 13.53 7.25
N THR A 109 -49.12 13.71 6.07
CA THR A 109 -47.93 14.56 5.84
C THR A 109 -48.25 16.01 5.42
N VAL A 110 -49.51 16.43 5.43
CA VAL A 110 -49.95 17.78 4.96
C VAL A 110 -50.49 18.67 6.11
N ALA A 111 -50.25 18.32 7.37
CA ALA A 111 -50.70 19.11 8.53
C ALA A 111 -49.59 19.32 9.58
N GLY A 112 -48.86 20.43 9.48
CA GLY A 112 -47.88 20.87 10.50
C GLY A 112 -47.11 22.13 10.09
N LYS A 113 -47.41 23.27 10.73
CA LYS A 113 -46.74 24.58 10.50
C LYS A 113 -45.76 24.91 11.63
N ALA A 114 -44.64 25.56 11.28
CA ALA A 114 -44.00 26.59 12.10
C ALA A 114 -43.27 27.61 11.17
N PRO A 115 -43.08 28.90 11.56
CA PRO A 115 -42.87 29.98 10.58
C PRO A 115 -41.49 30.68 10.62
N SER A 116 -41.16 31.38 9.53
CA SER A 116 -40.26 32.56 9.56
C SER A 116 -40.87 33.73 8.74
N PRO A 117 -40.60 35.02 9.05
CA PRO A 117 -41.37 36.13 8.47
C PRO A 117 -40.61 37.13 7.57
N ARG A 118 -41.33 37.60 6.53
CA ARG A 118 -41.18 38.88 5.78
C ARG A 118 -40.01 39.00 4.77
N ALA A 119 -40.18 39.64 3.59
CA ALA A 119 -41.39 40.14 2.91
C ALA A 119 -41.12 40.49 1.42
N ARG A 120 -42.23 40.79 0.70
CA ARG A 120 -42.40 41.67 -0.50
C ARG A 120 -42.71 41.04 -1.89
N THR A 121 -43.99 41.23 -2.23
CA THR A 121 -44.57 41.80 -3.48
C THR A 121 -44.85 40.96 -4.75
N ARG A 122 -46.08 41.21 -5.25
CA ARG A 122 -46.76 40.74 -6.46
C ARG A 122 -45.99 41.00 -7.77
N SER A 123 -46.16 40.12 -8.78
CA SER A 123 -47.06 40.41 -9.93
C SER A 123 -47.36 39.16 -10.78
N GLN A 124 -48.22 39.35 -11.79
CA GLN A 124 -48.84 38.38 -12.72
C GLN A 124 -47.77 37.62 -13.55
N THR A 125 -48.01 36.44 -14.14
CA THR A 125 -49.07 36.10 -15.13
C THR A 125 -49.46 34.62 -15.21
N ARG A 126 -50.74 34.35 -15.55
CA ARG A 126 -51.25 33.05 -16.01
C ARG A 126 -50.76 32.74 -17.44
N LYS A 127 -50.42 31.47 -17.75
CA LYS A 127 -51.11 30.63 -18.77
C LYS A 127 -50.50 29.21 -18.91
N MET A 128 -51.38 28.26 -19.29
CA MET A 128 -51.11 26.91 -19.81
C MET A 128 -50.47 25.85 -18.90
N ALA A 129 -51.32 25.10 -18.19
CA ALA A 129 -51.27 23.63 -18.17
C ALA A 129 -52.68 23.10 -17.83
N ALA A 130 -53.27 22.28 -18.70
CA ALA A 130 -54.53 21.58 -18.41
C ALA A 130 -54.23 20.25 -17.68
N PRO A 131 -55.09 19.77 -16.77
CA PRO A 131 -54.88 18.48 -16.11
C PRO A 131 -54.99 17.32 -17.13
N TYR A 132 -53.94 16.51 -17.24
CA TYR A 132 -53.96 15.34 -18.11
C TYR A 132 -54.96 14.30 -17.56
N ASN A 133 -55.91 13.90 -18.39
CA ASN A 133 -57.11 13.20 -17.95
C ASN A 133 -56.82 11.71 -17.65
N GLN A 134 -56.80 11.33 -16.37
CA GLN A 134 -56.38 10.01 -15.89
C GLN A 134 -57.28 8.83 -16.37
N LYS A 135 -58.37 9.12 -17.11
CA LYS A 135 -59.32 8.14 -17.65
C LYS A 135 -58.85 7.40 -18.92
N GLN A 136 -57.86 7.89 -19.66
CA GLN A 136 -57.39 7.21 -20.88
C GLN A 136 -56.35 6.10 -20.64
N TYR A 137 -55.63 6.10 -19.51
CA TYR A 137 -54.59 5.11 -19.26
C TYR A 137 -55.12 3.70 -18.90
N TRP A 138 -56.38 3.60 -18.48
CA TRP A 138 -57.02 2.33 -18.08
C TRP A 138 -57.73 1.59 -19.22
N GLN A 139 -57.90 2.19 -20.41
CA GLN A 139 -58.53 1.50 -21.54
C GLN A 139 -57.58 0.60 -22.34
N SER A 140 -56.25 0.82 -22.23
CA SER A 140 -55.24 0.03 -22.96
C SER A 140 -54.96 -1.35 -22.36
N PHE A 141 -55.36 -1.62 -21.10
CA PHE A 141 -55.07 -2.91 -20.44
C PHE A 141 -56.12 -4.00 -20.71
N ASN A 142 -57.36 -3.62 -21.05
CA ASN A 142 -58.46 -4.57 -21.27
C ASN A 142 -58.43 -5.28 -22.63
N GLY A 143 -57.51 -4.92 -23.54
CA GLY A 143 -57.32 -5.61 -24.82
C GLY A 143 -56.61 -6.97 -24.73
N LEU A 144 -55.88 -7.24 -23.64
CA LEU A 144 -54.97 -8.40 -23.54
C LEU A 144 -55.63 -9.72 -23.10
N GLN A 145 -56.92 -9.73 -22.73
CA GLN A 145 -57.63 -10.94 -22.31
C GLN A 145 -58.10 -11.85 -23.46
N LYS A 146 -57.90 -11.46 -24.74
CA LYS A 146 -58.30 -12.27 -25.92
C LYS A 146 -57.14 -12.90 -26.70
N LEU A 147 -55.96 -13.08 -26.08
CA LEU A 147 -54.84 -13.80 -26.69
C LEU A 147 -54.66 -15.19 -26.07
N LYS A 148 -54.71 -16.24 -26.91
CA LYS A 148 -54.54 -17.65 -26.51
C LYS A 148 -53.28 -17.82 -25.64
N PRO A 149 -53.30 -18.67 -24.60
CA PRO A 149 -52.26 -18.71 -23.54
C PRO A 149 -50.82 -18.84 -24.06
N ARG A 150 -50.59 -19.56 -25.17
CA ARG A 150 -49.26 -19.63 -25.83
C ARG A 150 -48.68 -18.25 -26.20
N LYS A 151 -49.48 -17.29 -26.68
CA LYS A 151 -49.01 -15.92 -27.00
C LYS A 151 -48.71 -15.11 -25.73
N MET A 152 -49.46 -15.33 -24.65
CA MET A 152 -49.25 -14.63 -23.38
C MET A 152 -47.97 -15.09 -22.66
N VAL A 153 -47.67 -16.40 -22.72
CA VAL A 153 -46.37 -16.95 -22.29
C VAL A 153 -45.24 -16.33 -23.12
N MET A 154 -45.36 -16.35 -24.46
CA MET A 154 -44.33 -15.80 -25.36
C MET A 154 -44.03 -14.31 -25.08
N ILE A 155 -45.06 -13.48 -24.88
CA ILE A 155 -44.90 -12.06 -24.53
C ILE A 155 -44.25 -11.89 -23.15
N LYS A 156 -44.64 -12.68 -22.14
CA LYS A 156 -43.98 -12.65 -20.81
C LYS A 156 -42.53 -13.10 -20.89
N THR A 157 -42.20 -14.13 -21.67
CA THR A 157 -40.82 -14.58 -21.89
C THR A 157 -39.98 -13.51 -22.58
N ILE A 158 -40.51 -12.82 -23.60
CA ILE A 158 -39.82 -11.71 -24.30
C ILE A 158 -39.59 -10.51 -23.36
N LEU A 159 -40.57 -10.15 -22.53
CA LEU A 159 -40.42 -9.07 -21.55
C LEU A 159 -39.40 -9.42 -20.45
N LEU A 160 -39.42 -10.67 -19.97
CA LEU A 160 -38.50 -11.14 -18.93
C LEU A 160 -37.07 -11.26 -19.47
N SER A 161 -36.88 -11.77 -20.70
CA SER A 161 -35.55 -11.79 -21.33
C SER A 161 -35.05 -10.38 -21.64
N GLY A 162 -35.93 -9.45 -22.05
CA GLY A 162 -35.58 -8.03 -22.17
C GLY A 162 -35.14 -7.38 -20.86
N LEU A 163 -35.76 -7.74 -19.73
CA LEU A 163 -35.34 -7.30 -18.39
C LEU A 163 -34.02 -7.93 -17.95
N ILE A 164 -33.81 -9.23 -18.18
CA ILE A 164 -32.54 -9.92 -17.90
C ILE A 164 -31.40 -9.32 -18.74
N ILE A 165 -31.63 -9.08 -20.04
CA ILE A 165 -30.65 -8.41 -20.92
C ILE A 165 -30.32 -7.02 -20.35
N LYS A 166 -31.32 -6.20 -19.99
CA LYS A 166 -31.05 -4.89 -19.37
C LYS A 166 -30.27 -4.99 -18.05
N ALA A 167 -30.56 -5.98 -17.20
CA ALA A 167 -29.83 -6.20 -15.96
C ALA A 167 -28.39 -6.64 -16.20
N CYS A 168 -28.14 -7.56 -17.13
CA CYS A 168 -26.81 -7.99 -17.55
C CYS A 168 -26.01 -6.84 -18.19
N TRP A 169 -26.64 -6.03 -19.03
CA TRP A 169 -26.00 -4.83 -19.60
C TRP A 169 -25.69 -3.77 -18.55
N ALA A 170 -26.58 -3.53 -17.58
CA ALA A 170 -26.32 -2.61 -16.47
C ALA A 170 -25.21 -3.13 -15.54
N ALA A 171 -25.14 -4.43 -15.29
CA ALA A 171 -24.06 -5.06 -14.54
C ALA A 171 -22.72 -4.96 -15.28
N ALA A 172 -22.69 -5.29 -16.57
CA ALA A 172 -21.49 -5.19 -17.41
C ALA A 172 -20.98 -3.75 -17.54
N LEU A 173 -21.88 -2.76 -17.70
CA LEU A 173 -21.51 -1.34 -17.70
C LEU A 173 -20.95 -0.89 -16.35
N LYS A 174 -21.50 -1.40 -15.23
CA LYS A 174 -20.99 -1.10 -13.88
C LYS A 174 -19.59 -1.70 -13.68
N GLU A 175 -19.39 -2.96 -14.05
CA GLU A 175 -18.09 -3.65 -13.99
C GLU A 175 -17.04 -2.98 -14.91
N GLN A 176 -17.43 -2.59 -16.13
CA GLN A 176 -16.57 -1.84 -17.05
C GLN A 176 -16.20 -0.45 -16.49
N SER A 177 -17.10 0.20 -15.75
CA SER A 177 -16.81 1.49 -15.08
C SER A 177 -15.87 1.36 -13.88
N GLN A 178 -15.89 0.22 -13.17
CA GLN A 178 -14.99 -0.01 -12.01
C GLN A 178 -13.57 -0.41 -12.41
N ASN A 179 -13.37 -0.88 -13.64
CA ASN A 179 -12.08 -1.33 -14.16
C ASN A 179 -11.41 -0.32 -15.12
N THR A 180 -11.90 0.93 -15.16
CA THR A 180 -11.31 2.01 -15.98
C THR A 180 -10.54 2.97 -15.07
N ILE A 181 -9.28 3.21 -15.39
CA ILE A 181 -8.37 4.06 -14.59
C ILE A 181 -8.03 5.31 -15.40
N HIS A 182 -8.38 6.47 -14.89
CA HIS A 182 -8.04 7.75 -15.51
C HIS A 182 -6.70 8.26 -14.98
N ILE A 183 -5.80 8.63 -15.88
CA ILE A 183 -4.55 9.29 -15.50
C ILE A 183 -4.82 10.79 -15.33
N PRO A 184 -4.51 11.39 -14.15
CA PRO A 184 -4.68 12.82 -13.92
C PRO A 184 -3.69 13.65 -14.76
N SER A 185 -3.81 14.98 -14.73
CA SER A 185 -2.68 15.82 -15.15
C SER A 185 -1.55 15.77 -14.12
N ALA A 186 -0.34 16.12 -14.56
CA ALA A 186 0.84 16.36 -13.72
C ALA A 186 0.74 17.66 -12.89
N ASP A 187 -0.44 18.27 -12.78
CA ASP A 187 -0.65 19.37 -11.85
C ASP A 187 -0.74 18.81 -10.44
N GLN A 188 0.00 19.39 -9.49
CA GLN A 188 0.16 18.83 -8.15
C GLN A 188 0.78 17.42 -8.16
N SER A 189 1.60 17.06 -9.16
CA SER A 189 2.54 15.94 -9.02
C SER A 189 3.76 16.38 -8.23
N HIS A 190 4.31 15.49 -7.41
CA HIS A 190 5.43 15.75 -6.52
C HIS A 190 6.75 15.21 -7.08
N PRO A 191 7.93 15.74 -6.70
CA PRO A 191 9.23 15.29 -7.22
C PRO A 191 9.46 13.79 -6.99
N LEU A 192 10.01 13.12 -8.00
CA LEU A 192 10.48 11.74 -7.94
C LEU A 192 11.94 11.74 -8.41
N LEU A 193 12.86 11.84 -7.44
CA LEU A 193 14.29 12.04 -7.66
C LEU A 193 15.03 10.71 -7.85
N ASN A 194 16.26 10.75 -8.38
CA ASN A 194 17.09 9.56 -8.55
C ASN A 194 17.48 8.92 -7.20
N ASP A 195 17.64 9.73 -6.17
CA ASP A 195 18.00 9.36 -4.80
C ASP A 195 16.78 9.28 -3.86
N TRP A 196 15.60 9.04 -4.45
CA TRP A 196 14.34 8.92 -3.73
C TRP A 196 14.31 7.73 -2.77
N PHE A 197 14.95 6.60 -3.10
CA PHE A 197 15.12 5.51 -2.14
C PHE A 197 16.60 5.25 -1.87
N GLY A 198 16.92 5.00 -0.59
CA GLY A 198 18.24 4.70 -0.08
C GLY A 198 18.20 3.60 0.98
N TYR A 199 19.33 3.40 1.65
CA TYR A 199 19.48 2.43 2.73
C TYR A 199 19.95 3.12 4.02
N SER A 200 19.36 2.78 5.17
CA SER A 200 19.90 3.12 6.49
C SER A 200 20.69 1.93 7.01
N ILE A 201 21.91 2.14 7.52
CA ILE A 201 22.79 1.09 8.04
C ILE A 201 23.30 1.53 9.41
N GLU A 202 23.06 0.70 10.44
CA GLU A 202 23.73 0.84 11.73
C GLU A 202 25.25 0.87 11.53
N PRO A 203 25.97 1.84 12.09
CA PRO A 203 27.44 1.86 12.07
C PRO A 203 28.08 0.52 12.46
N THR A 204 27.45 -0.23 13.37
CA THR A 204 27.88 -1.57 13.82
C THR A 204 27.77 -2.64 12.72
N ALA A 205 26.72 -2.55 11.90
CA ALA A 205 26.43 -3.47 10.79
C ALA A 205 27.24 -3.15 9.52
N MET A 206 27.89 -1.98 9.47
CA MET A 206 28.66 -1.53 8.30
C MET A 206 29.75 -2.53 7.88
N GLY A 207 30.49 -3.11 8.85
CA GLY A 207 31.55 -4.09 8.61
C GLY A 207 31.06 -5.31 7.80
N PRO A 208 30.09 -6.08 8.32
CA PRO A 208 29.46 -7.18 7.58
C PRO A 208 29.02 -6.81 6.15
N TYR A 209 28.45 -5.61 5.95
CA TYR A 209 27.99 -5.15 4.63
C TYR A 209 29.13 -4.88 3.62
N VAL A 210 30.38 -4.65 4.06
CA VAL A 210 31.53 -4.43 3.18
C VAL A 210 32.49 -5.62 3.05
N GLU A 211 32.35 -6.65 3.88
CA GLU A 211 33.14 -7.89 3.81
C GLU A 211 32.80 -8.78 2.60
N SER A 212 31.55 -8.76 2.13
CA SER A 212 31.13 -9.46 0.91
C SER A 212 30.90 -8.46 -0.24
N LYS A 213 30.77 -8.95 -1.49
CA LYS A 213 30.47 -8.09 -2.66
C LYS A 213 28.96 -7.87 -2.91
N ILE A 214 28.08 -8.41 -2.05
CA ILE A 214 26.63 -8.37 -2.27
C ILE A 214 26.12 -6.91 -2.28
N ALA A 215 26.47 -6.10 -1.28
CA ALA A 215 26.02 -4.70 -1.20
C ALA A 215 26.52 -3.88 -2.41
N PHE A 216 27.80 -4.00 -2.75
CA PHE A 216 28.38 -3.33 -3.93
C PHE A 216 27.65 -3.71 -5.23
N ASN A 217 27.46 -5.00 -5.49
CA ASN A 217 26.86 -5.49 -6.73
C ASN A 217 25.38 -5.05 -6.87
N ILE A 218 24.64 -4.98 -5.75
CA ILE A 218 23.28 -4.46 -5.72
C ILE A 218 23.26 -2.96 -6.09
N LEU A 219 24.10 -2.16 -5.42
CA LEU A 219 24.15 -0.71 -5.62
C LEU A 219 24.65 -0.34 -7.03
N GLU A 220 25.66 -1.05 -7.53
CA GLU A 220 26.16 -0.91 -8.90
C GLU A 220 25.07 -1.30 -9.93
N SER A 221 24.23 -2.29 -9.62
CA SER A 221 23.08 -2.66 -10.47
C SER A 221 21.99 -1.59 -10.48
N ILE A 222 21.73 -0.91 -9.36
CA ILE A 222 20.82 0.24 -9.29
C ILE A 222 21.40 1.41 -10.11
N GLU A 223 22.68 1.74 -9.93
CA GLU A 223 23.39 2.77 -10.69
C GLU A 223 23.32 2.54 -12.21
N LYS A 224 23.50 1.29 -12.66
CA LYS A 224 23.34 0.91 -14.08
C LYS A 224 21.92 1.09 -14.64
N ILE A 225 20.89 1.15 -13.79
CA ILE A 225 19.49 1.35 -14.20
C ILE A 225 19.09 2.83 -14.19
N ILE A 226 19.52 3.60 -13.19
CA ILE A 226 19.03 4.98 -12.95
C ILE A 226 20.07 6.08 -13.21
N GLY A 227 21.36 5.72 -13.37
CA GLY A 227 22.48 6.64 -13.56
C GLY A 227 23.10 7.17 -12.26
N GLN A 228 22.67 6.67 -11.10
CA GLN A 228 23.15 7.05 -9.77
C GLN A 228 22.96 5.88 -8.79
N SER A 229 23.89 5.66 -7.88
CA SER A 229 23.74 4.67 -6.80
C SER A 229 22.73 5.14 -5.75
N ALA A 230 22.07 4.22 -5.06
CA ALA A 230 21.19 4.57 -3.95
C ALA A 230 22.03 5.13 -2.77
N PRO A 231 21.61 6.23 -2.12
CA PRO A 231 22.36 6.83 -1.00
C PRO A 231 22.29 5.96 0.26
N ILE A 232 23.27 6.17 1.15
CA ILE A 232 23.38 5.45 2.42
C ILE A 232 23.30 6.43 3.60
N ARG A 233 22.34 6.26 4.50
CA ARG A 233 22.40 6.83 5.85
C ARG A 233 23.23 5.89 6.72
N VAL A 234 24.21 6.45 7.42
CA VAL A 234 24.96 5.79 8.50
C VAL A 234 24.44 6.38 9.81
N GLY A 235 23.68 5.60 10.56
CA GLY A 235 22.85 6.06 11.67
C GLY A 235 22.05 4.92 12.28
N GLY A 236 21.08 5.24 13.13
CA GLY A 236 20.46 4.26 14.03
C GLY A 236 20.93 4.46 15.47
N THR A 237 20.36 3.70 16.40
CA THR A 237 20.52 3.88 17.86
C THR A 237 21.99 3.88 18.26
N THR A 238 22.82 3.07 17.60
CA THR A 238 24.23 2.90 17.96
C THR A 238 25.12 4.11 17.66
N ALA A 239 24.67 5.05 16.82
CA ALA A 239 25.37 6.31 16.59
C ALA A 239 25.47 7.16 17.88
N ASP A 240 24.47 7.06 18.76
CA ASP A 240 24.42 7.75 20.04
C ASP A 240 25.15 7.01 21.19
N GLU A 241 25.50 5.75 20.97
CA GLU A 241 26.27 4.94 21.92
C GLU A 241 27.79 5.14 21.79
N PHE A 242 28.26 5.66 20.65
CA PHE A 242 29.68 5.82 20.36
C PHE A 242 30.47 6.58 21.42
N ARG A 243 31.73 6.18 21.61
CA ARG A 243 32.73 6.93 22.39
C ARG A 243 33.98 7.08 21.54
N PHE A 244 34.61 8.25 21.62
CA PHE A 244 35.79 8.55 20.81
C PHE A 244 37.09 8.11 21.50
N ALA A 245 37.96 7.38 20.79
CA ALA A 245 39.34 7.12 21.21
C ALA A 245 40.32 7.75 20.21
N LYS A 246 41.19 8.64 20.71
CA LYS A 246 42.20 9.34 19.88
C LYS A 246 43.23 8.43 19.22
N SER A 247 43.43 7.24 19.78
CA SER A 247 44.19 6.14 19.21
C SER A 247 43.91 4.89 20.03
N VAL A 248 43.74 3.76 19.39
CA VAL A 248 43.95 2.44 20.02
C VAL A 248 45.11 1.78 19.29
N ASN A 249 46.00 1.11 20.02
CA ASN A 249 47.25 0.59 19.48
C ASN A 249 47.01 -0.41 18.33
N ASN A 250 47.26 0.00 17.08
CA ASN A 250 47.38 -0.83 15.88
C ASN A 250 46.41 -2.04 15.79
N THR A 251 45.10 -1.78 15.80
CA THR A 251 44.09 -2.78 15.40
C THR A 251 43.17 -2.21 14.33
N SER A 252 42.90 -3.01 13.29
CA SER A 252 42.09 -2.65 12.12
C SER A 252 40.58 -2.53 12.38
N ASP A 253 40.14 -2.83 13.61
CA ASP A 253 38.76 -3.20 13.90
C ASP A 253 38.13 -2.24 14.91
N LEU A 254 36.80 -2.15 14.88
CA LEU A 254 35.97 -1.57 15.95
C LEU A 254 36.28 -2.29 17.27
N GLN A 255 37.06 -1.65 18.15
CA GLN A 255 37.30 -2.22 19.48
C GLN A 255 36.07 -2.02 20.36
N THR A 256 35.43 -3.14 20.74
CA THR A 256 34.57 -3.21 21.92
C THR A 256 35.45 -3.21 23.16
N LEU A 257 35.49 -2.09 23.88
CA LEU A 257 36.18 -2.08 25.18
C LEU A 257 35.40 -2.97 26.17
N PRO A 258 36.08 -3.79 26.99
CA PRO A 258 35.40 -4.53 28.05
C PRO A 258 34.73 -3.53 28.99
N ALA A 259 33.45 -3.75 29.25
CA ALA A 259 32.66 -2.94 30.15
C ALA A 259 33.35 -2.75 31.51
N SER A 260 33.38 -1.52 32.01
CA SER A 260 33.51 -1.33 33.46
C SER A 260 32.28 -1.98 34.13
N ALA A 261 32.38 -2.32 35.42
CA ALA A 261 31.31 -3.05 36.13
C ALA A 261 29.94 -2.34 36.15
N GLU A 262 29.87 -1.09 35.69
CA GLU A 262 28.66 -0.26 35.58
C GLU A 262 28.02 -0.30 34.18
N SER A 263 28.70 -0.82 33.15
CA SER A 263 28.28 -0.75 31.73
C SER A 263 28.11 -2.11 31.05
N MET A 264 27.82 -3.18 31.80
CA MET A 264 27.89 -4.58 31.32
C MET A 264 26.87 -4.99 30.24
N ASN A 265 25.94 -4.13 29.84
CA ASN A 265 24.91 -4.48 28.85
C ASN A 265 25.21 -3.99 27.42
N ASN A 266 25.86 -2.84 27.22
CA ASN A 266 26.14 -2.28 25.88
C ASN A 266 27.66 -2.09 25.71
N PRO A 267 28.32 -2.77 24.75
CA PRO A 267 29.75 -2.65 24.56
C PRO A 267 30.12 -1.29 23.97
N VAL A 268 31.04 -0.58 24.61
CA VAL A 268 31.50 0.73 24.13
C VAL A 268 32.22 0.58 22.79
N GLN A 269 31.63 1.14 21.74
CA GLN A 269 32.21 1.15 20.40
C GLN A 269 33.08 2.40 20.17
N LEU A 270 34.27 2.17 19.62
CA LEU A 270 35.26 3.19 19.34
C LEU A 270 35.38 3.46 17.83
N ILE A 271 34.90 4.64 17.38
CA ILE A 271 35.22 5.13 16.03
C ILE A 271 36.68 5.57 15.98
N THR A 272 37.39 5.08 14.96
CA THR A 272 38.76 5.50 14.61
C THR A 272 38.83 5.91 13.13
N PRO A 273 39.90 6.63 12.69
CA PRO A 273 40.16 6.86 11.27
C PRO A 273 40.21 5.57 10.45
N GLU A 274 40.74 4.49 11.03
CA GLU A 274 40.90 3.18 10.40
C GLU A 274 39.54 2.54 10.07
N TRP A 275 38.52 2.72 10.91
CA TRP A 275 37.17 2.20 10.64
C TRP A 275 36.63 2.73 9.30
N TYR A 276 36.78 4.03 9.02
CA TYR A 276 36.36 4.61 7.73
C TYR A 276 37.13 4.05 6.53
N ASN A 277 38.41 3.69 6.72
CA ASN A 277 39.21 3.09 5.65
C ASN A 277 38.68 1.72 5.20
N THR A 278 37.88 1.03 6.01
CA THR A 278 37.27 -0.25 5.65
C THR A 278 36.16 -0.12 4.59
N TRP A 279 35.45 1.03 4.55
CA TRP A 279 34.21 1.17 3.75
C TRP A 279 34.13 2.41 2.82
N LYS A 280 34.90 3.47 3.04
CA LYS A 280 34.80 4.74 2.26
C LYS A 280 34.99 4.59 0.74
N ASP A 281 35.78 3.59 0.33
CA ASP A 281 36.07 3.25 -1.07
C ASP A 281 35.39 1.95 -1.54
N TYR A 282 34.62 1.29 -0.67
CA TYR A 282 33.93 0.04 -1.01
C TYR A 282 32.76 0.28 -1.97
N PHE A 283 31.92 1.28 -1.69
CA PHE A 283 30.66 1.53 -2.41
C PHE A 283 30.86 2.19 -3.80
N PRO A 284 29.91 2.03 -4.75
CA PRO A 284 29.99 2.66 -6.07
C PRO A 284 30.17 4.18 -5.98
N GLN A 285 30.88 4.81 -6.92
CA GLN A 285 31.40 6.17 -6.74
C GLN A 285 30.33 7.27 -6.65
N SER A 286 29.15 7.05 -7.23
CA SER A 286 28.00 7.98 -7.09
C SER A 286 27.20 7.79 -5.79
N THR A 287 27.58 6.83 -4.94
CA THR A 287 26.99 6.65 -3.60
C THR A 287 27.42 7.80 -2.71
N TYR A 288 26.44 8.57 -2.25
CA TYR A 288 26.63 9.60 -1.23
C TYR A 288 26.06 9.15 0.12
N PHE A 289 26.48 9.84 1.17
CA PHE A 289 26.20 9.50 2.56
C PHE A 289 25.49 10.62 3.32
N ILE A 290 24.60 10.21 4.21
CA ILE A 290 24.16 10.97 5.39
C ILE A 290 24.84 10.32 6.59
N TYR A 291 25.45 11.09 7.50
CA TYR A 291 26.18 10.54 8.65
C TYR A 291 25.64 11.11 9.97
N THR A 292 25.29 10.23 10.90
CA THR A 292 24.73 10.57 12.21
C THR A 292 25.83 10.75 13.24
N LEU A 293 25.88 11.91 13.87
CA LEU A 293 26.84 12.26 14.92
C LEU A 293 26.22 12.07 16.31
N ASN A 294 27.05 11.69 17.27
CA ASN A 294 26.65 11.44 18.65
C ASN A 294 26.08 12.69 19.36
N PHE A 295 24.78 12.71 19.63
CA PHE A 295 24.08 13.81 20.30
C PHE A 295 23.64 13.48 21.73
N ALA A 296 23.47 12.18 22.05
CA ALA A 296 23.17 11.66 23.38
C ALA A 296 24.20 12.01 24.46
N ASN A 297 25.40 12.48 24.11
CA ASN A 297 26.39 12.99 25.06
C ASN A 297 25.80 14.03 26.04
N THR A 298 25.86 13.73 27.34
CA THR A 298 25.32 14.56 28.45
C THR A 298 26.28 15.63 28.98
N THR A 299 27.52 15.69 28.49
CA THR A 299 28.56 16.60 28.99
C THR A 299 28.43 18.05 28.49
N ASN A 300 27.41 18.36 27.68
CA ASN A 300 27.16 19.66 27.03
C ASN A 300 28.31 20.23 26.18
N ASN A 301 29.37 19.45 25.90
CA ASN A 301 30.47 19.86 25.04
C ASN A 301 30.58 19.03 23.75
N TRP A 302 29.88 17.89 23.64
CA TRP A 302 29.83 17.05 22.42
C TRP A 302 31.18 16.76 21.76
N GLU A 303 32.23 16.57 22.56
CA GLU A 303 33.58 16.27 22.05
C GLU A 303 33.62 15.08 21.10
N ILE A 304 32.74 14.08 21.31
CA ILE A 304 32.62 12.90 20.44
C ILE A 304 32.20 13.33 19.02
N ALA A 305 31.01 13.93 18.85
CA ALA A 305 30.54 14.47 17.57
C ALA A 305 31.51 15.49 16.94
N LYS A 306 32.18 16.32 17.75
CA LYS A 306 33.19 17.29 17.27
C LYS A 306 34.41 16.61 16.67
N ASN A 307 34.87 15.48 17.24
CA ASN A 307 35.99 14.72 16.70
C ASN A 307 35.55 13.83 15.52
N GLU A 308 34.37 13.21 15.59
CA GLU A 308 33.75 12.47 14.47
C GLU A 308 33.61 13.34 13.22
N THR A 309 33.13 14.58 13.36
CA THR A 309 32.96 15.53 12.25
C THR A 309 34.22 15.68 11.40
N ASP A 310 35.39 15.82 12.02
CA ASP A 310 36.66 15.97 11.30
C ASP A 310 37.05 14.68 10.55
N LEU A 311 36.78 13.51 11.14
CA LEU A 311 37.07 12.21 10.55
C LEU A 311 36.14 11.90 9.37
N VAL A 312 34.83 12.13 9.52
CA VAL A 312 33.84 11.91 8.45
C VAL A 312 34.12 12.83 7.26
N LEU A 313 34.46 14.10 7.52
CA LEU A 313 34.81 15.08 6.48
C LEU A 313 36.03 14.64 5.66
N GLU A 314 37.10 14.17 6.32
CA GLU A 314 38.28 13.67 5.60
C GLU A 314 38.05 12.30 4.95
N ALA A 315 37.25 11.43 5.55
CA ALA A 315 36.96 10.10 5.00
C ALA A 315 36.10 10.15 3.73
N LEU A 316 35.00 10.92 3.77
CA LEU A 316 33.96 10.90 2.73
C LEU A 316 34.08 12.05 1.74
N LYS A 317 34.65 13.19 2.16
CA LYS A 317 34.86 14.38 1.32
C LYS A 317 33.56 14.75 0.59
N SER A 318 33.58 14.80 -0.75
CA SER A 318 32.41 15.13 -1.56
C SER A 318 31.30 14.07 -1.57
N LYS A 319 31.52 12.88 -0.98
CA LYS A 319 30.46 11.88 -0.80
C LYS A 319 29.60 12.16 0.44
N LEU A 320 30.02 13.02 1.38
CA LEU A 320 29.15 13.42 2.49
C LEU A 320 28.21 14.54 2.01
N HIS A 321 26.90 14.30 2.07
CA HIS A 321 25.89 15.32 1.74
C HIS A 321 25.31 15.98 2.99
N ARG A 322 25.04 15.20 4.04
CA ARG A 322 24.38 15.71 5.26
C ARG A 322 24.99 15.09 6.52
N PHE A 323 25.11 15.90 7.56
CA PHE A 323 25.19 15.42 8.94
C PHE A 323 23.80 15.32 9.55
N GLU A 324 23.59 14.31 10.38
CA GLU A 324 22.43 14.15 11.24
C GLU A 324 22.90 14.23 12.71
N LEU A 325 22.09 14.78 13.62
CA LEU A 325 22.46 14.93 15.03
C LEU A 325 21.51 14.11 15.92
N GLY A 326 22.01 12.97 16.40
CA GLY A 326 21.27 12.00 17.18
C GLY A 326 20.29 11.15 16.37
N ASN A 327 19.83 10.08 16.99
CA ASN A 327 18.88 9.12 16.47
C ASN A 327 17.72 8.94 17.46
N GLU A 328 16.47 9.05 17.01
CA GLU A 328 15.27 8.81 17.84
C GLU A 328 15.36 9.60 19.15
N ILE A 329 15.55 10.91 18.97
CA ILE A 329 15.84 11.87 20.05
C ILE A 329 14.73 11.94 21.10
N ASP A 330 13.55 11.47 20.75
CA ASP A 330 12.33 11.33 21.51
C ASP A 330 12.31 10.08 22.41
N HIS A 331 13.18 9.08 22.19
CA HIS A 331 13.33 7.90 23.06
C HIS A 331 14.47 8.05 24.10
N TYR A 332 15.08 9.24 24.16
CA TYR A 332 16.24 9.51 24.99
C TYR A 332 16.00 9.41 26.51
N ILE A 333 14.77 9.48 27.02
CA ILE A 333 14.52 9.32 28.47
C ILE A 333 14.44 7.82 28.83
N THR A 334 13.85 7.00 27.96
CA THR A 334 13.70 5.55 28.08
C THR A 334 15.05 4.86 27.93
N GLU A 335 15.87 5.29 26.98
CA GLU A 335 17.28 4.89 26.85
C GLU A 335 18.17 5.43 27.99
N GLY A 336 17.64 6.29 28.86
CA GLY A 336 18.36 6.85 30.02
C GLY A 336 19.45 7.86 29.67
N TRP A 337 19.61 8.24 28.40
CA TRP A 337 20.57 9.23 27.91
C TRP A 337 20.19 10.67 28.27
N ARG A 338 18.91 10.90 28.59
CA ARG A 338 18.39 12.15 29.13
C ARG A 338 17.53 11.88 30.36
N LYS A 339 17.33 12.93 31.16
CA LYS A 339 16.45 12.90 32.33
C LYS A 339 15.06 13.37 31.93
N GLN A 340 14.09 12.97 32.75
CA GLN A 340 12.70 13.44 32.69
C GLN A 340 12.57 14.95 32.42
N GLY A 341 11.62 15.28 31.54
CA GLY A 341 11.46 16.62 30.99
C GLY A 341 12.40 16.95 29.82
N TRP A 342 13.02 15.98 29.16
CA TRP A 342 13.61 16.19 27.85
C TRP A 342 12.51 16.52 26.83
N ASP A 343 12.68 17.62 26.10
CA ASP A 343 11.62 18.22 25.28
C ASP A 343 12.22 19.13 24.20
N VAL A 344 11.38 19.66 23.29
CA VAL A 344 11.81 20.59 22.22
C VAL A 344 12.51 21.82 22.78
N ALA A 345 12.08 22.30 23.96
CA ALA A 345 12.65 23.47 24.61
C ALA A 345 14.11 23.25 25.09
N ARG A 346 14.49 22.01 25.44
CA ARG A 346 15.88 21.63 25.75
C ARG A 346 16.67 21.18 24.53
N TYR A 347 16.05 20.45 23.61
CA TYR A 347 16.70 19.95 22.39
C TYR A 347 17.18 21.09 21.49
N VAL A 348 16.32 22.04 21.14
CA VAL A 348 16.63 23.02 20.08
C VAL A 348 17.81 23.93 20.43
N PRO A 349 17.97 24.47 21.66
CA PRO A 349 19.18 25.21 22.03
C PRO A 349 20.46 24.37 21.93
N GLN A 350 20.40 23.07 22.28
CA GLN A 350 21.54 22.16 22.19
C GLN A 350 21.91 21.84 20.74
N TYR A 351 20.91 21.53 19.89
CA TYR A 351 21.10 21.31 18.46
C TYR A 351 21.77 22.53 17.81
N ARG A 352 21.22 23.73 18.03
CA ARG A 352 21.77 24.99 17.48
C ARG A 352 23.20 25.26 17.93
N ASN A 353 23.49 25.02 19.20
CA ASN A 353 24.83 25.22 19.75
C ASN A 353 25.83 24.25 19.12
N LEU A 354 25.46 22.97 18.96
CA LEU A 354 26.32 22.01 18.30
C LEU A 354 26.51 22.32 16.81
N THR A 355 25.44 22.58 16.04
CA THR A 355 25.60 22.92 14.60
C THR A 355 26.49 24.15 14.41
N ALA A 356 26.33 25.18 15.23
CA ALA A 356 27.17 26.38 15.16
C ALA A 356 28.64 26.09 15.53
N ASP A 357 28.90 25.24 16.53
CA ASP A 357 30.24 24.77 16.87
C ASP A 357 30.87 23.98 15.71
N LEU A 358 30.09 23.12 15.03
CA LEU A 358 30.54 22.30 13.90
C LEU A 358 30.80 23.13 12.64
N GLU A 359 29.88 24.01 12.24
CA GLU A 359 30.07 25.00 11.16
C GLU A 359 31.24 25.95 11.49
N GLY A 360 31.51 26.18 12.78
CA GLY A 360 32.65 26.94 13.27
C GLY A 360 34.01 26.31 12.92
N ARG A 361 34.09 24.99 12.75
CA ARG A 361 35.35 24.23 12.58
C ARG A 361 36.05 24.55 11.26
N LYS A 362 37.38 24.47 11.28
CA LYS A 362 38.22 24.67 10.09
C LYS A 362 37.95 23.61 9.02
N SER A 363 37.83 22.35 9.43
CA SER A 363 37.47 21.20 8.58
C SER A 363 36.16 21.46 7.82
N PHE A 364 35.09 21.82 8.54
CA PHE A 364 33.77 22.09 7.98
C PHE A 364 33.80 23.25 6.97
N LYS A 365 34.46 24.36 7.31
CA LYS A 365 34.66 25.52 6.42
C LYS A 365 35.54 25.24 5.19
N GLN A 366 36.29 24.15 5.21
CA GLN A 366 37.15 23.71 4.10
C GLN A 366 36.52 22.56 3.29
N ALA A 367 35.39 22.01 3.73
CA ALA A 367 34.65 20.97 3.01
C ALA A 367 34.09 21.52 1.69
N ASN A 368 34.18 20.72 0.62
CA ASN A 368 33.67 21.09 -0.70
C ASN A 368 33.04 19.87 -1.42
N PRO A 369 31.72 19.85 -1.66
CA PRO A 369 30.73 20.80 -1.11
C PRO A 369 30.74 20.82 0.42
N MET A 370 30.29 21.94 1.00
CA MET A 370 30.00 22.03 2.43
C MET A 370 28.76 21.17 2.72
N PRO A 371 28.82 20.20 3.66
CA PRO A 371 27.65 19.39 3.99
C PRO A 371 26.60 20.22 4.71
N LEU A 372 25.35 19.81 4.58
CA LEU A 372 24.21 20.41 5.27
C LEU A 372 23.82 19.58 6.50
N PHE A 373 22.80 20.00 7.25
CA PHE A 373 22.27 19.23 8.37
C PHE A 373 20.88 18.63 8.06
N GLN A 374 20.57 17.53 8.74
CA GLN A 374 19.26 16.92 8.89
C GLN A 374 18.83 17.07 10.36
N ALA A 375 17.53 17.28 10.60
CA ALA A 375 17.01 17.64 11.92
C ALA A 375 15.80 16.78 12.33
N GLY A 376 15.54 16.73 13.64
CA GLY A 376 14.26 16.24 14.17
C GLY A 376 14.02 14.74 14.02
N VAL A 377 15.08 13.94 14.07
CA VAL A 377 15.12 12.48 13.92
C VAL A 377 14.31 11.80 15.04
N ILE A 378 13.00 11.63 14.80
CA ILE A 378 12.03 11.13 15.78
C ILE A 378 11.36 9.85 15.31
N ALA A 379 11.15 8.90 16.22
CA ALA A 379 10.42 7.64 15.97
C ALA A 379 8.95 7.75 16.33
N ASP A 380 8.64 8.34 17.48
CA ASP A 380 7.29 8.48 17.98
C ASP A 380 6.52 9.43 17.06
N PRO A 381 5.32 9.00 16.65
CA PRO A 381 4.54 9.82 15.77
C PRO A 381 3.92 11.00 16.51
N PRO A 382 3.81 12.16 15.83
CA PRO A 382 3.14 13.30 16.42
C PRO A 382 1.66 12.99 16.66
N LEU A 383 1.27 12.94 17.94
CA LEU A 383 -0.09 13.17 18.46
C LEU A 383 -1.12 12.03 18.42
N VAL A 384 -0.73 10.75 18.46
CA VAL A 384 -1.69 9.68 18.85
C VAL A 384 -1.47 9.30 20.32
N PRO A 385 -2.45 9.51 21.24
CA PRO A 385 -2.25 9.35 22.69
C PRO A 385 -1.95 7.93 23.21
N ASP A 386 -1.87 6.94 22.32
CA ASP A 386 -1.52 5.53 22.60
C ASP A 386 -0.26 5.07 21.85
N GLN A 387 0.49 6.00 21.24
CA GLN A 387 1.76 5.75 20.53
C GLN A 387 2.89 6.71 20.96
N GLN A 388 2.76 7.38 22.10
CA GLN A 388 3.89 8.04 22.75
C GLN A 388 4.28 7.20 23.96
N ASP A 389 5.48 6.62 23.92
CA ASP A 389 6.02 5.84 25.05
C ASP A 389 6.64 6.77 26.12
N GLU A 390 6.91 8.03 25.75
CA GLU A 390 7.46 9.08 26.62
C GLU A 390 6.51 10.27 26.88
N VAL A 391 6.85 11.09 27.89
CA VAL A 391 6.13 12.32 28.25
C VAL A 391 6.97 13.53 27.84
N ASP A 392 7.11 13.73 26.54
CA ASP A 392 7.83 14.82 25.89
C ASP A 392 6.89 15.69 25.02
N ASP A 393 7.45 16.52 24.13
CA ASP A 393 6.69 17.26 23.12
C ASP A 393 7.30 17.24 21.71
N PHE A 394 8.12 16.24 21.40
CA PHE A 394 8.73 16.06 20.09
C PHE A 394 7.69 15.84 18.99
N SER A 395 7.89 16.57 17.90
CA SER A 395 7.14 16.49 16.66
C SER A 395 7.75 17.49 15.69
N ILE A 396 7.66 17.22 14.38
CA ILE A 396 8.07 18.21 13.37
C ILE A 396 7.29 19.53 13.55
N TYR A 397 6.02 19.46 13.95
CA TYR A 397 5.24 20.64 14.30
C TYR A 397 5.83 21.43 15.48
N ASN A 398 6.12 20.82 16.62
CA ASN A 398 6.66 21.55 17.78
C ASN A 398 8.10 22.04 17.55
N LEU A 399 8.96 21.23 16.92
CA LEU A 399 10.33 21.63 16.54
C LEU A 399 10.34 22.91 15.70
N THR A 400 9.47 22.97 14.69
CA THR A 400 9.40 24.10 13.76
C THR A 400 8.63 25.31 14.30
N THR A 401 7.54 25.10 15.06
CA THR A 401 6.67 26.19 15.54
C THR A 401 7.02 26.71 16.93
N LYS A 402 7.23 25.84 17.93
CA LYS A 402 7.64 26.22 19.30
C LYS A 402 9.14 26.42 19.40
N GLY A 403 9.92 25.51 18.80
CA GLY A 403 11.38 25.56 18.80
C GLY A 403 11.96 26.60 17.83
N HIS A 404 11.20 26.97 16.80
CA HIS A 404 11.66 27.80 15.67
C HIS A 404 12.87 27.18 14.92
N LEU A 405 13.02 25.85 14.96
CA LEU A 405 14.09 25.14 14.25
C LEU A 405 13.72 25.08 12.76
N THR A 406 14.22 26.05 11.98
CA THR A 406 13.80 26.36 10.60
C THR A 406 15.03 26.61 9.70
N ASN A 407 14.92 26.31 8.41
CA ASN A 407 16.01 26.49 7.43
C ASN A 407 16.36 27.98 7.21
N SER A 408 15.45 28.92 7.47
CA SER A 408 15.74 30.35 7.34
C SER A 408 16.83 30.88 8.28
N ASN A 409 17.19 30.12 9.32
CA ASN A 409 18.19 30.49 10.33
C ASN A 409 19.34 29.47 10.50
N HIS A 410 19.27 28.31 9.83
CA HIS A 410 20.17 27.17 10.02
C HIS A 410 20.33 26.39 8.72
N SER A 411 21.47 25.75 8.47
CA SER A 411 21.76 24.96 7.27
C SER A 411 21.00 23.61 7.21
N ILE A 412 19.71 23.60 7.55
CA ILE A 412 18.84 22.41 7.64
C ILE A 412 18.25 22.12 6.26
N SER A 413 18.63 20.98 5.71
CA SER A 413 18.26 20.52 4.37
C SER A 413 17.09 19.54 4.34
N SER A 414 16.68 19.03 5.51
CA SER A 414 15.57 18.08 5.69
C SER A 414 15.21 17.94 7.17
N TYR A 415 13.96 17.53 7.42
CA TYR A 415 13.54 16.91 8.68
C TYR A 415 13.36 15.41 8.46
N ALA A 416 13.89 14.56 9.35
CA ALA A 416 13.77 13.11 9.23
C ALA A 416 12.81 12.54 10.28
N VAL A 417 12.05 11.52 9.90
CA VAL A 417 11.31 10.67 10.85
C VAL A 417 11.65 9.20 10.62
N HIS A 418 11.58 8.43 11.70
CA HIS A 418 11.80 6.99 11.79
C HIS A 418 10.45 6.26 11.73
N LEU A 419 9.73 6.42 10.62
CA LEU A 419 8.33 6.04 10.54
C LEU A 419 8.15 4.58 10.09
N TYR A 420 7.75 3.74 11.04
CA TYR A 420 7.13 2.44 10.80
C TYR A 420 5.59 2.65 10.68
N PRO A 421 4.88 1.93 9.79
CA PRO A 421 3.59 2.39 9.28
C PRO A 421 2.42 2.25 10.28
N GLN A 422 2.18 3.28 11.09
CA GLN A 422 0.84 3.87 11.30
C GLN A 422 0.91 5.09 12.21
N SER A 423 0.85 6.30 11.63
CA SER A 423 0.39 7.49 12.36
C SER A 423 0.27 8.75 11.52
N ASN A 424 -0.59 9.69 11.92
CA ASN A 424 -0.83 10.94 11.18
C ASN A 424 -1.28 12.12 12.07
N CYS A 425 -0.43 13.14 12.18
CA CYS A 425 -0.83 14.55 12.30
C CYS A 425 0.16 15.45 11.54
N ASP A 426 0.02 15.49 10.21
CA ASP A 426 0.55 16.50 9.29
C ASP A 426 2.01 17.01 9.51
N PRO A 427 3.01 16.12 9.69
CA PRO A 427 4.41 16.53 9.82
C PRO A 427 4.97 17.12 8.52
N GLU A 428 4.39 16.74 7.36
CA GLU A 428 4.78 17.19 6.03
C GLU A 428 4.58 18.71 5.86
N GLN A 429 3.38 19.23 6.18
CA GLN A 429 3.15 20.68 6.11
C GLN A 429 3.96 21.46 7.15
N ALA A 430 4.23 20.87 8.32
CA ALA A 430 5.08 21.51 9.32
C ALA A 430 6.52 21.70 8.80
N ALA A 431 7.12 20.66 8.22
CA ALA A 431 8.42 20.73 7.55
C ALA A 431 8.44 21.77 6.43
N GLN A 432 7.44 21.73 5.53
CA GLN A 432 7.36 22.67 4.40
C GLN A 432 7.26 24.14 4.84
N ARG A 433 6.46 24.45 5.87
CA ARG A 433 6.37 25.80 6.45
C ARG A 433 7.69 26.27 7.07
N ALA A 434 8.55 25.34 7.47
CA ALA A 434 9.88 25.60 8.02
C ALA A 434 11.00 25.72 6.97
N GLY A 435 10.69 25.48 5.69
CA GLY A 435 11.60 25.70 4.56
C GLY A 435 12.50 24.51 4.21
N ALA A 436 12.21 23.29 4.68
CA ALA A 436 12.92 22.08 4.28
C ALA A 436 11.95 20.87 4.16
N PRO A 437 12.21 19.88 3.29
CA PRO A 437 11.34 18.71 3.12
C PRO A 437 11.36 17.77 4.33
N LEU A 438 10.26 17.03 4.52
CA LEU A 438 10.21 15.84 5.36
C LEU A 438 10.77 14.65 4.60
N VAL A 439 11.60 13.81 5.22
CA VAL A 439 12.11 12.54 4.68
C VAL A 439 11.88 11.40 5.67
N PHE A 440 11.80 10.16 5.18
CA PHE A 440 11.87 8.99 6.05
C PHE A 440 13.35 8.60 6.19
N GLY A 441 13.99 9.13 7.23
CA GLY A 441 15.41 8.88 7.53
C GLY A 441 15.69 7.43 7.91
N GLU A 442 14.66 6.74 8.40
CA GLU A 442 14.66 5.31 8.60
C GLU A 442 13.24 4.76 8.49
N THR A 443 13.09 3.55 7.94
CA THR A 443 11.83 2.81 7.95
C THR A 443 12.03 1.35 7.54
N ASN A 444 11.10 0.48 7.92
CA ASN A 444 10.89 -0.81 7.28
C ASN A 444 9.46 -1.35 7.55
N SER A 445 9.18 -2.57 7.11
CA SER A 445 7.87 -3.23 7.20
C SER A 445 7.36 -3.48 8.62
N VAL A 446 8.24 -3.79 9.56
CA VAL A 446 7.97 -4.02 10.99
C VAL A 446 9.20 -3.52 11.76
N SER A 447 9.01 -2.86 12.91
CA SER A 447 10.11 -2.38 13.78
C SER A 447 10.86 -3.54 14.46
N CYS A 448 11.83 -3.23 15.32
CA CYS A 448 12.60 -4.19 16.12
C CYS A 448 13.23 -5.32 15.27
N SER A 449 13.97 -4.94 14.23
CA SER A 449 14.64 -5.86 13.28
C SER A 449 13.70 -6.69 12.39
N GLY A 450 12.38 -6.49 12.46
CA GLY A 450 11.39 -7.09 11.56
C GLY A 450 10.76 -8.38 12.08
N LYS A 451 10.04 -9.08 11.18
CA LYS A 451 9.38 -10.35 11.49
C LYS A 451 9.42 -11.33 10.32
N SER A 452 10.18 -12.42 10.44
CA SER A 452 10.23 -13.49 9.42
C SER A 452 8.85 -14.14 9.23
N GLY A 453 8.53 -14.50 7.99
CA GLY A 453 7.18 -14.86 7.55
C GLY A 453 6.29 -13.64 7.23
N ILE A 454 6.78 -12.42 7.45
CA ILE A 454 6.13 -11.16 7.04
C ILE A 454 7.14 -10.30 6.26
N SER A 455 8.15 -9.75 6.95
CA SER A 455 9.13 -8.77 6.42
C SER A 455 10.04 -9.31 5.32
N ASP A 456 10.25 -10.63 5.28
CA ASP A 456 11.09 -11.34 4.31
C ASP A 456 10.28 -11.98 3.16
N THR A 457 9.00 -11.64 3.04
CA THR A 457 8.07 -12.20 2.04
C THR A 457 7.78 -11.25 0.89
N PHE A 458 7.19 -11.78 -0.19
CA PHE A 458 6.75 -11.01 -1.33
C PHE A 458 5.63 -10.01 -1.01
N GLY A 459 4.84 -10.25 0.03
CA GLY A 459 3.89 -9.26 0.56
C GLY A 459 4.59 -8.00 1.06
N ALA A 460 5.71 -8.16 1.79
CA ALA A 460 6.57 -7.03 2.15
C ALA A 460 7.22 -6.40 0.91
N THR A 461 7.63 -7.16 -0.11
CA THR A 461 8.14 -6.59 -1.37
C THR A 461 7.15 -5.66 -2.07
N LEU A 462 5.86 -6.04 -2.13
CA LEU A 462 4.81 -5.20 -2.70
C LEU A 462 4.56 -3.97 -1.82
N TRP A 463 4.48 -4.15 -0.49
CA TRP A 463 4.35 -3.06 0.47
C TRP A 463 5.50 -2.05 0.38
N THR A 464 6.75 -2.50 0.28
CA THR A 464 7.95 -1.65 0.18
C THR A 464 7.89 -0.73 -1.04
N TYR A 465 7.47 -1.26 -2.20
CA TYR A 465 7.31 -0.44 -3.39
C TYR A 465 6.11 0.51 -3.29
N ASP A 466 4.97 0.05 -2.74
CA ASP A 466 3.78 0.89 -2.54
C ASP A 466 4.05 2.04 -1.57
N TYR A 467 4.65 1.73 -0.42
CA TYR A 467 4.95 2.67 0.66
C TYR A 467 5.92 3.77 0.21
N ALA A 468 6.94 3.41 -0.56
CA ALA A 468 7.82 4.39 -1.19
C ALA A 468 7.05 5.27 -2.19
N MET A 469 6.22 4.68 -3.06
CA MET A 469 5.49 5.44 -4.10
C MET A 469 4.44 6.37 -3.48
N MET A 470 3.80 5.91 -2.40
CA MET A 470 2.93 6.71 -1.56
C MET A 470 3.69 7.90 -0.95
N SER A 471 4.86 7.69 -0.34
CA SER A 471 5.63 8.76 0.30
C SER A 471 6.02 9.86 -0.70
N ALA A 472 6.53 9.51 -1.88
CA ALA A 472 6.82 10.51 -2.92
C ALA A 472 5.56 11.19 -3.45
N SER A 473 4.41 10.50 -3.53
CA SER A 473 3.13 11.11 -3.88
C SER A 473 2.57 12.08 -2.81
N LEU A 474 3.12 12.01 -1.59
CA LEU A 474 2.89 12.92 -0.45
C LEU A 474 4.07 13.87 -0.24
N ASN A 475 4.83 14.20 -1.30
CA ASN A 475 5.94 15.16 -1.26
C ASN A 475 7.08 14.82 -0.27
N ILE A 476 7.23 13.55 0.13
CA ILE A 476 8.35 13.05 0.94
C ILE A 476 9.41 12.54 -0.05
N PRO A 477 10.44 13.32 -0.39
CA PRO A 477 11.24 13.06 -1.58
C PRO A 477 12.30 11.98 -1.38
N GLN A 478 12.55 11.54 -0.13
CA GLN A 478 13.54 10.52 0.19
C GLN A 478 13.04 9.54 1.26
N ILE A 479 13.34 8.25 1.09
CA ILE A 479 13.03 7.14 2.00
C ILE A 479 14.25 6.23 2.14
N PHE A 480 14.68 5.93 3.36
CA PHE A 480 15.84 5.08 3.66
C PHE A 480 15.39 3.79 4.35
N PHE A 481 15.46 2.67 3.63
CA PHE A 481 15.08 1.37 4.18
C PHE A 481 16.19 0.83 5.10
N HIS A 482 15.88 0.53 6.35
CA HIS A 482 16.88 0.06 7.30
C HIS A 482 17.39 -1.35 6.95
N LEU A 483 18.71 -1.52 7.03
CA LEU A 483 19.46 -2.74 6.83
C LEU A 483 20.30 -3.04 8.08
N GLY A 484 19.87 -4.05 8.84
CA GLY A 484 20.72 -4.71 9.84
C GLY A 484 21.28 -6.00 9.27
N ASP A 485 22.56 -6.28 9.49
CA ASP A 485 23.25 -7.50 9.04
C ASP A 485 22.51 -8.78 9.48
N GLN A 486 21.88 -8.73 10.67
CA GLN A 486 21.12 -9.84 11.26
C GLN A 486 19.60 -9.61 11.34
N SER A 487 19.09 -8.49 10.81
CA SER A 487 17.65 -8.15 10.86
C SER A 487 16.84 -8.96 9.85
N GLU A 488 15.62 -9.39 10.20
CA GLU A 488 14.72 -10.17 9.34
C GLU A 488 14.15 -9.35 8.17
N TYR A 489 14.01 -8.03 8.32
CA TYR A 489 13.51 -7.15 7.25
C TYR A 489 14.51 -6.78 6.15
N SER A 490 15.80 -7.09 6.34
CA SER A 490 16.85 -6.62 5.46
C SER A 490 16.67 -7.18 4.05
N ALA A 491 16.89 -6.34 3.04
CA ALA A 491 16.70 -6.72 1.64
C ALA A 491 17.66 -7.86 1.19
N PHE A 492 18.78 -8.01 1.89
CA PHE A 492 19.75 -9.08 1.73
C PHE A 492 20.53 -9.31 3.03
N THR A 493 21.03 -10.52 3.20
CA THR A 493 21.94 -10.94 4.28
C THR A 493 23.37 -10.89 3.73
N PRO A 494 24.27 -10.07 4.29
CA PRO A 494 25.60 -9.86 3.70
C PRO A 494 26.58 -11.01 3.97
N LEU A 495 26.46 -11.67 5.13
CA LEU A 495 27.28 -12.80 5.61
C LEU A 495 26.40 -13.86 6.29
N PRO A 496 26.79 -15.15 6.33
CA PRO A 496 26.05 -16.16 7.09
C PRO A 496 26.11 -15.88 8.59
N TYR A 497 25.04 -16.19 9.33
CA TYR A 497 24.95 -15.98 10.78
C TYR A 497 24.01 -16.98 11.47
N GLU A 498 24.24 -17.25 12.76
CA GLU A 498 23.32 -18.02 13.58
C GLU A 498 22.21 -17.13 14.13
N TYR A 499 20.95 -17.54 13.99
CA TYR A 499 19.81 -16.79 14.49
C TYR A 499 18.68 -17.71 14.93
N LYS A 500 18.21 -17.54 16.16
CA LYS A 500 17.15 -18.35 16.79
C LYS A 500 17.37 -19.88 16.68
N GLY A 501 18.64 -20.32 16.64
CA GLY A 501 19.04 -21.72 16.50
C GLY A 501 19.12 -22.24 15.04
N GLU A 502 18.96 -21.38 14.04
CA GLU A 502 19.12 -21.70 12.62
C GLU A 502 20.38 -21.02 12.03
N GLN A 503 21.02 -21.67 11.06
CA GLN A 503 22.22 -21.15 10.39
C GLN A 503 21.86 -20.50 9.05
N LEU A 504 21.59 -19.20 9.08
CA LEU A 504 21.18 -18.42 7.92
C LEU A 504 22.37 -18.16 6.99
N GLN A 505 22.12 -18.24 5.69
CA GLN A 505 23.14 -18.06 4.66
C GLN A 505 23.15 -16.63 4.12
N ALA A 506 24.32 -16.14 3.71
CA ALA A 506 24.41 -14.91 2.92
C ALA A 506 23.57 -15.01 1.65
N GLY A 507 22.85 -13.94 1.30
CA GLY A 507 22.10 -13.89 0.06
C GLY A 507 20.90 -12.95 0.02
N ILE A 508 20.19 -13.04 -1.11
CA ILE A 508 19.11 -12.11 -1.49
C ILE A 508 17.75 -12.56 -0.94
N ARG A 509 17.01 -11.62 -0.34
CA ARG A 509 15.65 -11.84 0.17
C ARG A 509 14.60 -11.21 -0.74
N ALA A 510 13.33 -11.57 -0.54
CA ALA A 510 12.21 -11.10 -1.35
C ALA A 510 12.15 -9.57 -1.46
N ASN A 511 12.42 -8.85 -0.37
CA ASN A 511 12.20 -7.40 -0.27
C ASN A 511 13.03 -6.59 -1.30
N LEU A 512 14.24 -7.04 -1.66
CA LEU A 512 15.10 -6.36 -2.64
C LEU A 512 14.44 -6.15 -4.01
N TYR A 513 13.52 -7.03 -4.40
CA TYR A 513 12.83 -6.92 -5.69
C TYR A 513 11.89 -5.70 -5.77
N GLY A 514 11.46 -5.14 -4.63
CA GLY A 514 10.73 -3.88 -4.57
C GLY A 514 11.66 -2.71 -4.93
N HIS A 515 12.90 -2.73 -4.44
CA HIS A 515 13.93 -1.73 -4.79
C HIS A 515 14.36 -1.84 -6.26
N LEU A 516 14.46 -3.05 -6.81
CA LEU A 516 14.70 -3.25 -8.25
C LEU A 516 13.56 -2.67 -9.10
N PHE A 517 12.31 -2.84 -8.66
CA PHE A 517 11.15 -2.28 -9.35
C PHE A 517 11.03 -0.75 -9.21
N ALA A 518 11.45 -0.21 -8.06
CA ALA A 518 11.65 1.23 -7.85
C ALA A 518 12.72 1.79 -8.81
N ALA A 519 13.86 1.11 -8.97
CA ALA A 519 14.88 1.51 -9.95
C ALA A 519 14.32 1.52 -11.39
N TYR A 520 13.54 0.49 -11.79
CA TYR A 520 12.86 0.51 -13.09
C TYR A 520 11.78 1.60 -13.22
N THR A 521 11.21 2.07 -12.11
CA THR A 521 10.31 3.23 -12.09
C THR A 521 11.08 4.52 -12.39
N LEU A 522 12.27 4.71 -11.81
CA LEU A 522 13.15 5.86 -12.06
C LEU A 522 13.84 5.87 -13.43
N GLN A 523 14.10 4.70 -14.03
CA GLN A 523 14.86 4.56 -15.28
C GLN A 523 14.43 5.56 -16.39
N GLY A 524 15.36 6.40 -16.85
CA GLY A 524 15.12 7.35 -17.95
C GLY A 524 14.36 8.63 -17.57
N LEU A 525 14.07 8.86 -16.29
CA LEU A 525 13.57 10.16 -15.79
C LEU A 525 14.70 11.17 -15.55
N ASN A 526 15.95 10.69 -15.43
CA ASN A 526 17.18 11.49 -15.32
C ASN A 526 17.12 12.56 -14.20
N GLY A 527 16.62 12.20 -13.00
CA GLY A 527 16.48 13.12 -11.87
C GLY A 527 15.38 14.18 -12.00
N HIS A 528 14.58 14.16 -13.07
CA HIS A 528 13.51 15.13 -13.34
C HIS A 528 12.12 14.48 -13.33
N GLY A 529 11.95 13.37 -12.60
CA GLY A 529 10.67 12.70 -12.48
C GLY A 529 9.68 13.48 -11.59
N THR A 530 8.39 13.30 -11.83
CA THR A 530 7.35 13.59 -10.84
C THR A 530 6.33 12.46 -10.75
N VAL A 531 5.68 12.29 -9.60
CA VAL A 531 4.71 11.23 -9.32
C VAL A 531 3.39 11.80 -8.80
N LYS A 532 2.29 11.10 -9.07
CA LYS A 532 0.96 11.36 -8.51
C LYS A 532 0.18 10.07 -8.32
N ALA A 533 -0.43 9.89 -7.16
CA ALA A 533 -1.32 8.74 -6.89
C ALA A 533 -2.58 8.79 -7.77
N LEU A 534 -3.12 7.62 -8.10
CA LEU A 534 -4.31 7.45 -8.94
C LEU A 534 -5.55 7.24 -8.07
N THR A 535 -6.47 8.20 -8.09
CA THR A 535 -7.71 8.13 -7.30
C THR A 535 -8.58 6.92 -7.63
N ASP A 536 -8.53 6.45 -8.88
CA ASP A 536 -9.30 5.30 -9.37
C ASP A 536 -8.67 3.95 -8.97
N ALA A 537 -7.42 3.98 -8.48
CA ALA A 537 -6.66 2.84 -8.00
C ALA A 537 -6.17 3.13 -6.56
N ASN A 538 -7.15 3.36 -5.68
CA ASN A 538 -6.97 3.66 -4.26
C ASN A 538 -8.02 2.89 -3.43
N SER A 539 -7.90 1.57 -3.40
CA SER A 539 -8.65 0.68 -2.49
C SER A 539 -7.68 -0.07 -1.58
N SER A 540 -8.20 -0.74 -0.55
CA SER A 540 -7.40 -1.56 0.38
C SER A 540 -6.62 -2.71 -0.29
N ASP A 541 -6.93 -3.04 -1.54
CA ASP A 541 -6.32 -4.12 -2.33
C ASP A 541 -5.78 -3.65 -3.69
N LEU A 542 -5.83 -2.36 -4.02
CA LEU A 542 -5.36 -1.81 -5.29
C LEU A 542 -4.77 -0.40 -5.10
N SER A 543 -3.47 -0.28 -5.39
CA SER A 543 -2.73 0.98 -5.41
C SER A 543 -2.28 1.32 -6.83
N GLY A 544 -2.12 2.61 -7.15
CA GLY A 544 -1.71 3.03 -8.48
C GLY A 544 -1.10 4.42 -8.54
N TYR A 545 -0.14 4.61 -9.45
CA TYR A 545 0.65 5.83 -9.58
C TYR A 545 0.92 6.19 -11.04
N ALA A 546 0.84 7.47 -11.37
CA ALA A 546 1.31 8.02 -12.65
C ALA A 546 2.63 8.77 -12.45
N ILE A 547 3.57 8.54 -13.37
CA ILE A 547 4.91 9.11 -13.35
C ILE A 547 5.16 9.91 -14.63
N TYR A 548 5.62 11.14 -14.47
CA TYR A 548 5.84 12.13 -15.53
C TYR A 548 7.33 12.52 -15.61
N ASP A 549 7.75 13.09 -16.74
CA ASP A 549 9.05 13.78 -16.85
C ASP A 549 8.96 15.25 -16.41
N GLY A 550 10.10 15.94 -16.42
CA GLY A 550 10.18 17.37 -16.10
C GLY A 550 9.40 18.28 -17.06
N ASN A 551 8.99 17.76 -18.22
CA ASN A 551 8.07 18.44 -19.15
C ASN A 551 6.59 18.08 -18.87
N LYS A 552 6.30 17.53 -17.68
CA LYS A 552 4.95 17.11 -17.24
C LYS A 552 4.28 16.08 -18.15
N SER A 553 5.05 15.38 -18.98
CA SER A 553 4.54 14.38 -19.92
C SER A 553 4.54 12.99 -19.30
N LEU A 554 3.40 12.29 -19.34
CA LEU A 554 3.25 10.94 -18.78
C LEU A 554 4.28 9.98 -19.41
N LYS A 555 5.13 9.37 -18.58
CA LYS A 555 6.10 8.35 -18.99
C LYS A 555 5.73 6.96 -18.54
N LYS A 556 5.22 6.82 -17.32
CA LYS A 556 4.95 5.51 -16.73
C LYS A 556 3.68 5.49 -15.90
N VAL A 557 3.10 4.31 -15.78
CA VAL A 557 1.99 4.01 -14.88
C VAL A 557 2.33 2.75 -14.10
N ALA A 558 2.28 2.82 -12.78
CA ALA A 558 2.40 1.67 -11.89
C ALA A 558 1.02 1.30 -11.35
N LEU A 559 0.70 0.00 -11.30
CA LEU A 559 -0.48 -0.54 -10.61
C LEU A 559 -0.09 -1.75 -9.78
N LEU A 560 -0.64 -1.88 -8.58
CA LEU A 560 -0.32 -2.94 -7.63
C LEU A 560 -1.61 -3.55 -7.10
N ASP A 561 -1.81 -4.86 -7.25
CA ASP A 561 -2.84 -5.58 -6.51
C ASP A 561 -2.23 -6.08 -5.21
N MET A 562 -2.67 -5.50 -4.10
CA MET A 562 -2.20 -5.75 -2.74
C MET A 562 -2.99 -6.89 -2.05
N GLY A 563 -3.90 -7.55 -2.76
CA GLY A 563 -4.70 -8.65 -2.23
C GLY A 563 -3.86 -9.89 -1.93
N VAL A 564 -4.18 -10.60 -0.84
CA VAL A 564 -3.41 -11.78 -0.41
C VAL A 564 -3.68 -13.00 -1.30
N TRP A 565 -2.61 -13.57 -1.88
CA TRP A 565 -2.64 -14.86 -2.56
C TRP A 565 -1.47 -15.74 -2.10
N ASN A 566 -1.72 -16.81 -1.36
CA ASN A 566 -0.66 -17.68 -0.82
C ASN A 566 -0.40 -18.89 -1.72
N SER A 567 0.87 -19.30 -1.81
CA SER A 567 1.33 -20.48 -2.56
C SER A 567 2.16 -21.41 -1.66
N THR A 568 2.31 -22.67 -2.06
CA THR A 568 3.29 -23.62 -1.49
C THR A 568 4.66 -23.54 -2.18
N GLU A 569 4.79 -22.76 -3.26
CA GLU A 569 6.04 -22.57 -3.99
C GLU A 569 6.79 -21.32 -3.51
N GLY A 570 8.12 -21.40 -3.43
CA GLY A 570 8.99 -20.26 -3.09
C GLY A 570 8.87 -19.79 -1.64
N THR A 571 8.26 -20.57 -0.75
CA THR A 571 8.03 -20.20 0.67
C THR A 571 9.27 -20.25 1.55
N ALA A 572 10.33 -20.91 1.09
CA ALA A 572 11.63 -21.03 1.75
C ALA A 572 12.71 -20.16 1.08
N ASN A 573 13.68 -19.68 1.87
CA ASN A 573 14.90 -19.02 1.39
C ASN A 573 16.05 -19.28 2.40
N PRO A 574 17.25 -19.75 1.96
CA PRO A 574 18.37 -20.02 2.88
C PRO A 574 18.86 -18.83 3.71
N SER A 575 18.53 -17.59 3.32
CA SER A 575 18.83 -16.37 4.07
C SER A 575 17.75 -15.99 5.09
N THR A 576 16.75 -16.85 5.33
CA THR A 576 15.58 -16.59 6.20
C THR A 576 15.27 -17.80 7.07
N LEU A 577 14.58 -17.60 8.20
CA LEU A 577 14.24 -18.69 9.12
C LEU A 577 13.26 -19.69 8.48
N SER A 578 13.66 -20.96 8.45
CA SER A 578 12.82 -22.06 7.98
C SER A 578 11.67 -22.37 8.95
N SER A 579 11.83 -22.08 10.25
CA SER A 579 10.75 -22.13 11.23
C SER A 579 9.59 -21.17 10.95
N ALA A 580 9.81 -20.17 10.10
CA ALA A 580 8.79 -19.22 9.63
C ALA A 580 8.36 -19.45 8.17
N ASP A 581 8.69 -20.60 7.57
CA ASP A 581 8.26 -20.92 6.20
C ASP A 581 6.77 -21.28 6.16
N SER A 582 6.02 -20.61 5.29
CA SER A 582 4.58 -20.83 5.19
C SER A 582 4.24 -22.14 4.49
N HIS A 583 3.33 -22.92 5.08
CA HIS A 583 2.63 -24.04 4.42
C HIS A 583 1.22 -23.70 3.94
N SER A 584 0.76 -22.46 4.15
CA SER A 584 -0.56 -22.00 3.69
C SER A 584 -0.63 -21.80 2.18
N SER A 585 -1.77 -22.11 1.57
CA SER A 585 -2.07 -21.82 0.16
C SER A 585 -3.50 -21.30 -0.01
N SER A 586 -3.70 -20.44 -1.00
CA SER A 586 -5.03 -19.93 -1.37
C SER A 586 -5.75 -20.96 -2.26
N PRO A 587 -7.07 -21.17 -2.07
CA PRO A 587 -7.81 -22.17 -2.83
C PRO A 587 -8.10 -21.72 -4.26
N GLY A 588 -8.12 -22.68 -5.19
CA GLY A 588 -8.52 -22.47 -6.58
C GLY A 588 -7.41 -21.88 -7.45
N ASN A 589 -7.80 -21.07 -8.44
CA ASN A 589 -6.88 -20.39 -9.35
C ASN A 589 -6.67 -18.95 -8.91
N ARG A 590 -5.42 -18.47 -8.97
CA ARG A 590 -5.04 -17.09 -8.67
C ARG A 590 -5.89 -16.10 -9.49
N PRO A 591 -6.69 -15.24 -8.84
CA PRO A 591 -7.54 -14.28 -9.56
C PRO A 591 -6.74 -13.33 -10.45
N SER A 592 -7.41 -12.78 -11.45
CA SER A 592 -6.85 -11.73 -12.31
C SER A 592 -7.94 -10.74 -12.69
N LYS A 593 -7.63 -9.45 -12.60
CA LYS A 593 -8.50 -8.33 -12.99
C LYS A 593 -7.91 -7.71 -14.27
N GLN A 594 -8.77 -7.29 -15.21
CA GLN A 594 -8.33 -6.51 -16.37
C GLN A 594 -8.68 -5.04 -16.14
N PHE A 595 -7.70 -4.16 -16.28
CA PHE A 595 -7.86 -2.71 -16.19
C PHE A 595 -7.68 -2.07 -17.56
N ASN A 596 -8.45 -1.02 -17.84
CA ASN A 596 -8.30 -0.17 -19.02
C ASN A 596 -7.83 1.21 -18.54
N ILE A 597 -6.57 1.53 -18.80
CA ILE A 597 -5.93 2.77 -18.36
C ILE A 597 -6.08 3.81 -19.46
N GLN A 598 -6.77 4.92 -19.20
CA GLN A 598 -6.90 6.03 -20.16
C GLN A 598 -5.65 6.91 -20.10
N THR A 599 -4.81 6.84 -21.15
CA THR A 599 -3.50 7.51 -21.17
C THR A 599 -3.47 8.71 -22.11
N SER A 600 -2.47 9.58 -21.93
CA SER A 600 -2.12 10.63 -22.89
C SER A 600 -1.11 10.15 -23.96
N TRP A 601 -0.83 8.84 -24.04
CA TRP A 601 0.15 8.29 -24.97
C TRP A 601 -0.39 8.24 -26.40
N LYS A 602 0.52 8.30 -27.37
CA LYS A 602 0.17 8.32 -28.79
C LYS A 602 -0.46 6.98 -29.20
N GLN A 603 -1.65 7.04 -29.80
CA GLN A 603 -2.35 5.86 -30.33
C GLN A 603 -1.42 4.98 -31.20
N ASN A 604 -1.49 3.67 -31.02
CA ASN A 604 -0.63 2.66 -31.63
C ASN A 604 0.86 2.69 -31.22
N SER A 605 1.28 3.52 -30.25
CA SER A 605 2.62 3.36 -29.66
C SER A 605 2.74 2.03 -28.94
N ILE A 606 3.97 1.52 -28.85
CA ILE A 606 4.30 0.33 -28.08
C ILE A 606 4.58 0.77 -26.64
N VAL A 607 3.92 0.13 -25.70
CA VAL A 607 4.11 0.25 -24.26
C VAL A 607 4.85 -0.99 -23.79
N ASN A 608 5.93 -0.80 -23.03
CA ASN A 608 6.62 -1.85 -22.31
C ASN A 608 5.89 -2.13 -21.01
N LEU A 609 5.65 -3.41 -20.71
CA LEU A 609 5.06 -3.85 -19.44
C LEU A 609 6.08 -4.72 -18.69
N LEU A 610 6.47 -4.27 -17.50
CA LEU A 610 7.20 -5.07 -16.51
C LEU A 610 6.25 -5.56 -15.42
N ARG A 611 6.54 -6.74 -14.86
CA ARG A 611 5.80 -7.37 -13.76
C ARG A 611 6.72 -7.66 -12.58
N LEU A 612 6.42 -7.11 -11.41
CA LEU A 612 6.97 -7.59 -10.14
C LEU A 612 6.05 -8.71 -9.63
N GLN A 613 6.60 -9.92 -9.55
CA GLN A 613 5.82 -11.15 -9.37
C GLN A 613 6.58 -12.23 -8.57
N ALA A 614 5.83 -13.05 -7.86
CA ALA A 614 6.26 -14.29 -7.19
C ALA A 614 5.11 -15.31 -7.18
N PRO A 615 5.30 -16.57 -6.74
CA PRO A 615 4.22 -17.56 -6.69
C PRO A 615 3.04 -17.14 -5.78
N GLY A 616 3.32 -16.44 -4.68
CA GLY A 616 2.33 -15.87 -3.77
C GLY A 616 2.91 -14.82 -2.83
N THR A 617 2.04 -14.10 -2.10
CA THR A 617 2.34 -13.10 -1.08
C THR A 617 3.30 -13.64 -0.01
N ASN A 618 3.16 -14.91 0.35
CA ASN A 618 3.98 -15.61 1.34
C ASN A 618 5.33 -16.15 0.81
N ALA A 619 5.71 -15.86 -0.44
CA ALA A 619 6.95 -16.36 -1.02
C ALA A 619 8.17 -15.57 -0.50
N LYS A 620 9.19 -16.26 0.00
CA LYS A 620 10.51 -15.72 0.38
C LYS A 620 11.56 -15.81 -0.74
N SER A 621 11.28 -16.62 -1.76
CA SER A 621 12.08 -16.82 -2.97
C SER A 621 11.21 -16.89 -4.23
N LEU A 622 11.81 -17.11 -5.41
CA LEU A 622 11.15 -17.08 -6.73
C LEU A 622 10.51 -15.73 -7.13
N VAL A 623 10.74 -14.68 -6.33
CA VAL A 623 10.42 -13.29 -6.67
C VAL A 623 11.29 -12.82 -7.84
N ASN A 624 10.70 -12.11 -8.80
CA ASN A 624 11.40 -11.59 -9.98
C ASN A 624 10.70 -10.35 -10.58
N VAL A 625 11.45 -9.58 -11.37
CA VAL A 625 10.90 -8.52 -12.24
C VAL A 625 10.93 -9.00 -13.69
N SER A 626 9.78 -9.41 -14.24
CA SER A 626 9.64 -9.97 -15.60
C SER A 626 10.72 -11.00 -15.98
N GLY A 627 11.00 -11.93 -15.05
CA GLY A 627 11.98 -12.99 -15.19
C GLY A 627 13.44 -12.61 -14.90
N GLN A 628 13.72 -11.35 -14.52
CA GLN A 628 15.02 -10.96 -14.01
C GLN A 628 15.12 -11.26 -12.51
N THR A 629 16.21 -11.90 -12.12
CA THR A 629 16.57 -12.26 -10.74
C THR A 629 17.98 -11.79 -10.43
N PHE A 630 18.30 -11.63 -9.15
CA PHE A 630 19.68 -11.57 -8.68
C PHE A 630 20.26 -12.98 -8.53
N ASP A 631 21.57 -13.13 -8.75
CA ASP A 631 22.31 -14.29 -8.26
C ASP A 631 22.33 -14.25 -6.72
N THR A 632 21.87 -15.32 -6.09
CA THR A 632 21.60 -15.32 -4.65
C THR A 632 22.84 -15.31 -3.77
N LYS A 633 24.04 -15.60 -4.31
CA LYS A 633 25.30 -15.63 -3.54
C LYS A 633 26.14 -14.37 -3.72
N THR A 634 26.12 -13.79 -4.91
CA THR A 634 26.97 -12.66 -5.27
C THR A 634 26.22 -11.32 -5.26
N GLY A 635 24.88 -11.32 -5.29
CA GLY A 635 24.08 -10.10 -5.46
C GLY A 635 24.18 -9.49 -6.85
N THR A 636 24.76 -10.19 -7.83
CA THR A 636 24.84 -9.73 -9.22
C THR A 636 23.45 -9.77 -9.86
N LEU A 637 23.00 -8.67 -10.46
CA LEU A 637 21.73 -8.66 -11.19
C LEU A 637 21.86 -9.44 -12.52
N GLY A 638 20.91 -10.35 -12.76
CA GLY A 638 20.86 -11.18 -13.97
C GLY A 638 20.41 -10.42 -15.22
N ALA A 639 20.22 -11.17 -16.31
CA ALA A 639 19.84 -10.63 -17.62
C ALA A 639 18.60 -9.72 -17.56
N ALA A 640 18.59 -8.68 -18.39
CA ALA A 640 17.56 -7.64 -18.44
C ALA A 640 16.13 -8.21 -18.53
N PRO A 641 15.14 -7.53 -17.93
CA PRO A 641 13.79 -8.07 -17.76
C PRO A 641 13.07 -8.19 -19.10
N LYS A 642 12.30 -9.28 -19.26
CA LYS A 642 11.59 -9.60 -20.50
C LYS A 642 10.27 -8.84 -20.55
N ALA A 643 10.33 -7.57 -20.95
CA ALA A 643 9.16 -6.71 -21.05
C ALA A 643 8.12 -7.23 -22.07
N GLU A 644 6.88 -7.38 -21.62
CA GLU A 644 5.72 -7.57 -22.49
C GLU A 644 5.51 -6.30 -23.34
N LYS A 645 4.96 -6.45 -24.56
CA LYS A 645 4.74 -5.33 -25.49
C LYS A 645 3.24 -5.17 -25.74
N ILE A 646 2.66 -4.10 -25.22
CA ILE A 646 1.25 -3.74 -25.37
C ILE A 646 1.13 -2.57 -26.36
N LYS A 647 -0.01 -2.43 -27.03
CA LYS A 647 -0.31 -1.27 -27.90
C LYS A 647 -1.29 -0.33 -27.21
N VAL A 648 -1.07 0.97 -27.36
CA VAL A 648 -2.10 1.98 -27.05
C VAL A 648 -3.23 1.83 -28.07
N ASN A 649 -4.45 1.66 -27.59
CA ASN A 649 -5.66 1.52 -28.39
C ASN A 649 -6.00 2.83 -29.13
N ARG A 650 -6.98 2.77 -30.06
CA ARG A 650 -7.41 3.94 -30.85
C ARG A 650 -8.14 5.02 -30.04
N ASP A 651 -8.60 4.69 -28.84
CA ASP A 651 -9.20 5.61 -27.87
C ASP A 651 -8.17 6.17 -26.85
N GLY A 652 -6.89 5.79 -26.97
CA GLY A 652 -5.84 6.17 -26.01
C GLY A 652 -5.77 5.27 -24.78
N THR A 653 -6.60 4.22 -24.69
CA THR A 653 -6.56 3.27 -23.58
C THR A 653 -5.41 2.26 -23.72
N VAL A 654 -4.96 1.73 -22.59
CA VAL A 654 -4.06 0.57 -22.51
C VAL A 654 -4.71 -0.48 -21.62
N SER A 655 -5.02 -1.64 -22.19
CA SER A 655 -5.60 -2.76 -21.44
C SER A 655 -4.51 -3.63 -20.83
N VAL A 656 -4.51 -3.77 -19.51
CA VAL A 656 -3.55 -4.61 -18.75
C VAL A 656 -4.29 -5.62 -17.89
N THR A 657 -3.78 -6.85 -17.82
CA THR A 657 -4.25 -7.86 -16.88
C THR A 657 -3.27 -7.96 -15.71
N LEU A 658 -3.80 -7.75 -14.51
CA LEU A 658 -3.10 -7.81 -13.22
C LEU A 658 -3.60 -9.03 -12.45
N LYS A 659 -2.68 -9.87 -11.97
CA LYS A 659 -3.01 -10.98 -11.05
C LYS A 659 -3.13 -10.43 -9.63
N GLN A 660 -3.89 -11.12 -8.78
CA GLN A 660 -3.87 -10.83 -7.34
C GLN A 660 -2.44 -10.96 -6.78
N ALA A 661 -2.02 -10.10 -5.85
CA ALA A 661 -0.64 -10.02 -5.36
C ALA A 661 0.40 -9.81 -6.49
N GLU A 662 0.22 -8.85 -7.39
CA GLU A 662 1.16 -8.56 -8.50
C GLU A 662 1.28 -7.05 -8.66
N ALA A 663 2.45 -6.56 -9.07
CA ALA A 663 2.60 -5.17 -9.51
C ALA A 663 3.07 -5.09 -10.96
N VAL A 664 2.58 -4.09 -11.69
CA VAL A 664 2.89 -3.82 -13.09
C VAL A 664 3.39 -2.41 -13.28
N LEU A 665 4.39 -2.25 -14.16
CA LEU A 665 4.91 -0.96 -14.58
C LEU A 665 4.82 -0.87 -16.10
N LEU A 666 3.97 0.04 -16.57
CA LEU A 666 3.81 0.39 -17.97
C LEU A 666 4.72 1.58 -18.29
N SER A 667 5.47 1.54 -19.40
CA SER A 667 6.35 2.63 -19.84
C SER A 667 6.43 2.79 -21.36
N VAL A 668 6.69 4.02 -21.83
CA VAL A 668 6.83 4.38 -23.26
C VAL A 668 8.21 4.91 -23.62
#